data_AF-A0A2U3CBG2-F1
#
_entry.id   AF-A0A2U3CBG2-F1
#
_cell.length_a   1.000
_cell.length_b   1.000
_cell.length_c   1.000
_cell.angle_alpha   90.00
_cell.angle_beta   90.00
_cell.angle_gamma   90.00
#
_symmetry.space_group_name_H-M   'P 1'
#
loop_
_entity.id
_entity.type
_entity.pdbx_description
1 polymer ?
#
loop_
_entity_poly.entity_id
_entity_poly.type
_entity_poly.pdbx_seq_one_letter_code
_entity_poly.pdbx_strand_id
1 'polypeptide(L)'
;MNPEGRVPKEFIAIIVFVLVSVIFIVVPPLNATPLRIIVGFPLVLFLPGYSLICALFPKKNEMDAIERIALSIGLSIAVVVITGLVLSYTPWGIRLGPILLAISSFTLVFAAVTAARRETAVTEHKSIPIDRSTFNSLLLISFYGFLSCLYFSLRYSGLIADGDMGMITKTIQAVKSQATIFTTYQYSSGFGFQVVVTFLSNITDLSIQKLLILPTGFLYLTIAYPLFVELIRDKKIALLATFLLTLQPGLLFFTSRGSHERFIFFLALMTFFILIRLISLKRDDKKFVLYLALFYMTVLSLTSFNKWFSAAIIISMIFACMIGFFFSKLLGVSSPAYKKMSYIVIPCIPIYYSICSYIYPILWVSQKNHINTWKNKLIALHPTSIPLGIATLIIIVSLFLLFIFFKVPIMPALKNLIMRFSEKIRSNKSYRMGIYAACGFGLLTYVFGLHILSISSDLSFPPFIWMFLMLFNWIIFPLSLIMALTIIWDFIQKKNLSSNPLHFLFLFSFYVSFFLLLLITIFLDKIIGTGVANNFELRIFPYFMFFAVALASMIILKWIHQLDIKRWQLTGEILFIILIIIWSINSLVKSTCDPSVSNRWIFYSKEEKIAMNWMESNLKKTTIWAGPLGRVRAAFRYNSNFDSLGNISFSNASNAKYYLISDVARKRANKYKYSLPFIKNSNQIYDNDGAALYQHK
;
A
#
# COMPACT_ATOMS: atom_id res chain seq x y z
N MET A 1 42.41 14.28 10.10
CA MET A 1 42.19 13.35 11.23
C MET A 1 41.41 14.10 12.30
N ASN A 2 40.38 13.48 12.88
CA ASN A 2 39.59 14.08 13.95
C ASN A 2 40.51 14.31 15.18
N PRO A 3 40.62 15.51 15.77
CA PRO A 3 41.65 15.81 16.78
C PRO A 3 41.56 14.97 18.06
N GLU A 4 40.46 14.25 18.29
CA GLU A 4 40.22 13.51 19.54
C GLU A 4 40.13 11.97 19.39
N GLY A 5 40.25 11.38 18.20
CA GLY A 5 40.14 9.92 18.03
C GLY A 5 38.85 9.27 18.56
N ARG A 6 37.81 10.07 18.87
CA ARG A 6 36.57 9.59 19.48
C ARG A 6 35.64 9.01 18.42
N VAL A 7 35.34 7.72 18.59
CA VAL A 7 34.32 7.00 17.83
C VAL A 7 32.98 7.78 17.89
N PRO A 8 32.27 7.98 16.75
CA PRO A 8 31.02 8.75 16.75
C PRO A 8 29.97 8.16 17.72
N LYS A 9 29.40 8.99 18.62
CA LYS A 9 28.40 8.55 19.63
C LYS A 9 27.22 7.77 19.03
N GLU A 10 26.77 8.17 17.84
CA GLU A 10 25.69 7.49 17.10
C GLU A 10 26.06 6.05 16.71
N PHE A 11 27.33 5.79 16.37
CA PHE A 11 27.82 4.43 16.05
C PHE A 11 27.82 3.53 17.28
N ILE A 12 28.31 4.03 18.41
CA ILE A 12 28.27 3.33 19.69
C ILE A 12 26.82 3.02 20.08
N ALA A 13 25.91 3.97 19.91
CA ALA A 13 24.48 3.77 20.19
C ALA A 13 23.87 2.65 19.34
N ILE A 14 24.22 2.55 18.04
CA ILE A 14 23.76 1.45 17.17
C ILE A 14 24.31 0.11 17.66
N ILE A 15 25.60 0.01 17.96
CA ILE A 15 26.22 -1.23 18.45
C ILE A 15 25.54 -1.68 19.74
N VAL A 16 25.44 -0.78 20.72
CA VAL A 16 24.81 -1.08 22.01
C VAL A 16 23.36 -1.52 21.80
N PHE A 17 22.59 -0.84 20.95
CA PHE A 17 21.21 -1.24 20.67
C PHE A 17 21.12 -2.62 20.04
N VAL A 18 21.99 -2.94 19.06
CA VAL A 18 22.01 -4.27 18.42
C VAL A 18 22.38 -5.34 19.44
N LEU A 19 23.40 -5.13 20.28
CA LEU A 19 23.81 -6.07 21.32
C LEU A 19 22.69 -6.30 22.34
N VAL A 20 22.07 -5.22 22.83
CA VAL A 20 20.91 -5.28 23.74
C VAL A 20 19.77 -6.04 23.08
N SER A 21 19.48 -5.77 21.80
CA SER A 21 18.43 -6.46 21.06
C SER A 21 18.71 -7.96 20.97
N VAL A 22 19.93 -8.36 20.61
CA VAL A 22 20.33 -9.78 20.53
C VAL A 22 20.16 -10.47 21.88
N ILE A 23 20.59 -9.83 22.99
CA ILE A 23 20.43 -10.37 24.34
C ILE A 23 18.95 -10.57 24.68
N PHE A 24 18.12 -9.54 24.50
CA PHE A 24 16.68 -9.60 24.79
C PHE A 24 15.89 -10.51 23.83
N ILE A 25 16.45 -10.89 22.68
CA ILE A 25 15.79 -11.80 21.72
C ILE A 25 16.18 -13.26 22.01
N VAL A 26 17.42 -13.53 22.41
CA VAL A 26 17.98 -14.89 22.46
C VAL A 26 18.03 -15.45 23.88
N VAL A 27 18.35 -14.65 24.89
CA VAL A 27 18.73 -15.13 26.23
C VAL A 27 17.49 -15.32 27.13
N PRO A 28 17.18 -16.53 27.63
CA PRO A 28 16.16 -16.72 28.68
C PRO A 28 16.65 -16.20 30.04
N PRO A 29 15.76 -15.64 30.90
CA PRO A 29 14.34 -15.39 30.69
C PRO A 29 14.03 -14.05 29.98
N LEU A 30 15.06 -13.28 29.59
CA LEU A 30 14.88 -11.95 28.98
C LEU A 30 14.06 -12.00 27.68
N ASN A 31 14.21 -13.07 26.91
CA ASN A 31 13.45 -13.34 25.68
C ASN A 31 11.94 -13.54 25.86
N ALA A 32 11.46 -13.71 27.09
CA ALA A 32 10.03 -13.76 27.43
C ALA A 32 9.47 -12.40 27.86
N THR A 33 10.32 -11.38 28.00
CA THR A 33 9.88 -10.05 28.46
C THR A 33 9.27 -9.22 27.32
N PRO A 34 8.34 -8.29 27.63
CA PRO A 34 7.82 -7.35 26.62
C PRO A 34 8.90 -6.48 25.96
N LEU A 35 10.08 -6.34 26.59
CA LEU A 35 11.21 -5.60 26.04
C LEU A 35 11.69 -6.19 24.71
N ARG A 36 11.56 -7.52 24.49
CA ARG A 36 11.82 -8.16 23.19
C ARG A 36 11.03 -7.52 22.05
N ILE A 37 9.80 -7.11 22.29
CA ILE A 37 8.96 -6.43 21.31
C ILE A 37 9.51 -5.03 21.04
N ILE A 38 9.84 -4.28 22.09
CA ILE A 38 10.33 -2.89 22.02
C ILE A 38 11.63 -2.81 21.23
N VAL A 39 12.56 -3.76 21.43
CA VAL A 39 13.84 -3.79 20.71
C VAL A 39 13.71 -4.42 19.31
N GLY A 40 12.81 -5.41 19.16
CA GLY A 40 12.63 -6.15 17.92
C GLY A 40 12.06 -5.32 16.77
N PHE A 41 11.11 -4.41 17.05
CA PHE A 41 10.53 -3.56 16.01
C PHE A 41 11.56 -2.61 15.38
N PRO A 42 12.33 -1.80 16.13
CA PRO A 42 13.39 -0.96 15.57
C PRO A 42 14.48 -1.77 14.85
N LEU A 43 14.84 -2.95 15.37
CA LEU A 43 15.84 -3.81 14.73
C LEU A 43 15.44 -4.25 13.32
N VAL A 44 14.14 -4.47 13.07
CA VAL A 44 13.63 -4.91 11.76
C VAL A 44 13.21 -3.73 10.87
N LEU A 45 12.51 -2.74 11.43
CA LEU A 45 11.84 -1.70 10.65
C LEU A 45 12.59 -0.37 10.59
N PHE A 46 13.72 -0.20 11.29
CA PHE A 46 14.42 1.08 11.34
C PHE A 46 15.95 0.99 11.21
N LEU A 47 16.60 0.15 12.02
CA LEU A 47 18.06 0.16 12.15
C LEU A 47 18.81 -0.17 10.85
N PRO A 48 18.46 -1.22 10.08
CA PRO A 48 19.19 -1.56 8.86
C PRO A 48 19.15 -0.41 7.83
N GLY A 49 17.99 0.22 7.67
CA GLY A 49 17.82 1.36 6.79
C GLY A 49 18.48 2.63 7.33
N TYR A 50 18.46 2.86 8.64
CA TYR A 50 19.13 3.99 9.27
C TYR A 50 20.65 3.93 9.12
N SER A 51 21.26 2.76 9.38
CA SER A 51 22.69 2.54 9.16
C SER A 51 23.05 2.69 7.69
N LEU A 52 22.21 2.18 6.77
CA LEU A 52 22.43 2.35 5.33
C LEU A 52 22.36 3.83 4.92
N ILE A 53 21.35 4.58 5.37
CA ILE A 53 21.21 6.00 5.07
C ILE A 53 22.37 6.82 5.61
N CYS A 54 22.80 6.55 6.85
CA CYS A 54 23.95 7.26 7.42
C CYS A 54 25.25 6.90 6.70
N ALA A 55 25.36 5.68 6.19
CA ALA A 55 26.50 5.28 5.37
C ALA A 55 26.47 5.96 4.01
N LEU A 56 25.30 6.11 3.36
CA LEU A 56 25.18 6.74 2.04
C LEU A 56 25.33 8.27 2.11
N PHE A 57 24.72 8.90 3.12
CA PHE A 57 24.70 10.34 3.39
C PHE A 57 25.33 10.65 4.76
N PRO A 58 26.68 10.63 4.86
CA PRO A 58 27.39 10.74 6.12
C PRO A 58 27.28 12.12 6.76
N LYS A 59 27.06 13.18 5.97
CA LYS A 59 26.98 14.55 6.49
C LYS A 59 25.60 14.81 7.10
N LYS A 60 25.57 15.48 8.26
CA LYS A 60 24.32 15.77 8.98
C LYS A 60 23.36 16.67 8.20
N ASN A 61 23.87 17.55 7.36
CA ASN A 61 23.09 18.57 6.64
C ASN A 61 22.64 18.14 5.24
N GLU A 62 22.94 16.91 4.83
CA GLU A 62 22.53 16.41 3.50
C GLU A 62 21.05 16.05 3.42
N MET A 63 20.41 15.84 4.58
CA MET A 63 19.04 15.36 4.66
C MET A 63 18.40 15.80 5.96
N ASP A 64 17.15 16.26 5.89
CA ASP A 64 16.38 16.66 7.06
C ASP A 64 16.15 15.44 7.99
N ALA A 65 15.96 15.68 9.28
CA ALA A 65 15.75 14.61 10.25
C ALA A 65 14.44 13.82 9.98
N ILE A 66 13.37 14.48 9.54
CA ILE A 66 12.12 13.78 9.15
C ILE A 66 12.36 12.89 7.93
N GLU A 67 13.03 13.43 6.90
CA GLU A 67 13.40 12.68 5.70
C GLU A 67 14.28 11.46 6.05
N ARG A 68 15.23 11.65 6.98
CA ARG A 68 16.09 10.57 7.46
C ARG A 68 15.30 9.46 8.13
N ILE A 69 14.36 9.81 9.02
CA ILE A 69 13.50 8.81 9.67
C ILE A 69 12.67 8.07 8.63
N ALA A 70 12.01 8.80 7.72
CA ALA A 70 11.14 8.24 6.70
C ALA A 70 11.89 7.27 5.76
N LEU A 71 13.04 7.69 5.23
CA LEU A 71 13.85 6.85 4.36
C LEU A 71 14.45 5.64 5.10
N SER A 72 14.78 5.78 6.38
CA SER A 72 15.28 4.66 7.20
C SER A 72 14.23 3.56 7.36
N ILE A 73 12.96 3.93 7.56
CA ILE A 73 11.87 2.95 7.65
C ILE A 73 11.71 2.19 6.33
N GLY A 74 11.67 2.93 5.22
CA GLY A 74 11.46 2.30 3.92
C GLY A 74 12.61 1.46 3.41
N LEU A 75 13.84 1.87 3.68
CA LEU A 75 15.01 1.08 3.32
C LEU A 75 15.18 -0.14 4.21
N SER A 76 14.76 -0.08 5.48
CA SER A 76 14.70 -1.28 6.32
C SER A 76 13.74 -2.31 5.73
N ILE A 77 12.56 -1.88 5.28
CA ILE A 77 11.61 -2.77 4.59
C ILE A 77 12.24 -3.38 3.34
N ALA A 78 12.91 -2.58 2.50
CA ALA A 78 13.59 -3.07 1.31
C ALA A 78 14.68 -4.09 1.63
N VAL A 79 15.53 -3.80 2.62
CA VAL A 79 16.60 -4.70 3.10
C VAL A 79 16.03 -6.00 3.63
N VAL A 80 14.95 -5.96 4.43
CA VAL A 80 14.29 -7.15 4.97
C VAL A 80 13.75 -8.06 3.86
N VAL A 81 13.10 -7.48 2.84
CA VAL A 81 12.58 -8.27 1.70
C VAL A 81 13.70 -8.94 0.92
N ILE A 82 14.77 -8.19 0.61
CA ILE A 82 15.94 -8.74 -0.09
C ILE A 82 16.60 -9.84 0.75
N THR A 83 16.74 -9.61 2.06
CA THR A 83 17.32 -10.59 3.00
C THR A 83 16.49 -11.88 3.05
N GLY A 84 15.16 -11.77 3.14
CA GLY A 84 14.28 -12.94 3.14
C GLY A 84 14.30 -13.71 1.82
N LEU A 85 14.43 -13.01 0.69
CA LEU A 85 14.64 -13.65 -0.62
C LEU A 85 15.95 -14.44 -0.62
N VAL A 86 17.07 -13.82 -0.22
CA VAL A 86 18.39 -14.49 -0.14
C VAL A 86 18.33 -15.69 0.80
N LEU A 87 17.83 -15.53 2.02
CA LEU A 87 17.71 -16.61 3.01
C LEU A 87 16.88 -17.80 2.50
N SER A 88 15.87 -17.56 1.65
CA SER A 88 15.06 -18.62 1.03
C SER A 88 15.84 -19.48 0.02
N TYR A 89 16.93 -18.94 -0.50
CA TYR A 89 17.96 -19.65 -1.28
C TYR A 89 19.16 -20.00 -0.40
N THR A 90 19.00 -20.22 0.90
CA THR A 90 20.08 -20.79 1.72
C THR A 90 19.57 -22.04 2.42
N PRO A 91 20.45 -22.97 2.81
CA PRO A 91 20.08 -24.10 3.67
C PRO A 91 19.53 -23.67 5.03
N TRP A 92 19.87 -22.46 5.50
CA TRP A 92 19.47 -21.96 6.81
C TRP A 92 18.01 -21.49 6.87
N GLY A 93 17.47 -20.97 5.75
CA GLY A 93 16.09 -20.52 5.62
C GLY A 93 15.73 -19.28 6.46
N ILE A 94 14.46 -18.90 6.40
CA ILE A 94 13.86 -17.78 7.16
C ILE A 94 13.54 -18.26 8.58
N ARG A 95 14.57 -18.40 9.42
CA ARG A 95 14.48 -18.79 10.84
C ARG A 95 15.06 -17.70 11.74
N LEU A 96 14.72 -17.72 13.03
CA LEU A 96 15.16 -16.70 13.99
C LEU A 96 16.67 -16.43 13.95
N GLY A 97 17.52 -17.46 14.09
CA GLY A 97 18.99 -17.30 14.09
C GLY A 97 19.53 -16.64 12.82
N PRO A 98 19.28 -17.19 11.61
CA PRO A 98 19.72 -16.60 10.34
C PRO A 98 19.18 -15.19 10.09
N ILE A 99 17.91 -14.93 10.45
CA ILE A 99 17.32 -13.59 10.35
C ILE A 99 18.09 -12.61 11.23
N LEU A 100 18.27 -12.94 12.51
CA LEU A 100 18.91 -12.09 13.50
C LEU A 100 20.36 -11.81 13.11
N LEU A 101 21.09 -12.85 12.68
CA LEU A 101 22.46 -12.73 12.19
C LEU A 101 22.53 -11.78 11.00
N ALA A 102 21.70 -11.99 9.96
CA ALA A 102 21.75 -11.22 8.73
C ALA A 102 21.43 -9.73 8.94
N ILE A 103 20.37 -9.41 9.68
CA ILE A 103 20.00 -8.00 9.91
C ILE A 103 20.98 -7.30 10.87
N SER A 104 21.51 -8.02 11.86
CA SER A 104 22.48 -7.45 12.82
C SER A 104 23.82 -7.22 12.13
N SER A 105 24.32 -8.20 11.36
CA SER A 105 25.56 -8.05 10.61
C SER A 105 25.45 -6.94 9.57
N PHE A 106 24.34 -6.87 8.82
CA PHE A 106 24.09 -5.78 7.88
C PHE A 106 24.12 -4.41 8.59
N THR A 107 23.40 -4.29 9.70
CA THR A 107 23.34 -3.04 10.48
C THR A 107 24.73 -2.63 10.98
N LEU A 108 25.49 -3.56 11.56
CA LEU A 108 26.83 -3.31 12.11
C LEU A 108 27.84 -2.96 11.01
N VAL A 109 27.81 -3.65 9.86
CA VAL A 109 28.67 -3.34 8.70
C VAL A 109 28.41 -1.92 8.21
N PHE A 110 27.16 -1.54 7.97
CA PHE A 110 26.84 -0.19 7.50
C PHE A 110 27.05 0.89 8.58
N ALA A 111 26.89 0.53 9.86
CA ALA A 111 27.27 1.41 10.95
C ALA A 111 28.80 1.65 10.95
N ALA A 112 29.61 0.62 10.70
CA ALA A 112 31.07 0.76 10.62
C ALA A 112 31.49 1.61 9.41
N VAL A 113 30.86 1.39 8.26
CA VAL A 113 31.04 2.25 7.06
C VAL A 113 30.66 3.70 7.38
N THR A 114 29.59 3.93 8.13
CA THR A 114 29.19 5.27 8.57
C THR A 114 30.28 5.93 9.41
N ALA A 115 30.85 5.20 10.39
CA ALA A 115 31.91 5.71 11.24
C ALA A 115 33.16 6.08 10.41
N ALA A 116 33.62 5.17 9.56
CA ALA A 116 34.77 5.39 8.67
C ALA A 116 34.56 6.59 7.72
N ARG A 117 33.37 6.73 7.13
CA ARG A 117 33.07 7.86 6.23
C ARG A 117 32.96 9.20 6.96
N ARG A 118 32.47 9.23 8.21
CA ARG A 118 32.29 10.48 8.96
C ARG A 118 33.61 11.07 9.47
N GLU A 119 34.61 10.26 9.78
CA GLU A 119 35.95 10.75 10.15
C GLU A 119 36.60 11.57 9.04
N THR A 120 36.25 11.28 7.78
CA THR A 120 36.73 12.04 6.61
C THR A 120 35.89 13.29 6.28
N ALA A 121 34.71 13.43 6.90
CA ALA A 121 33.69 14.42 6.50
C ALA A 121 33.56 15.61 7.47
N VAL A 122 34.52 15.82 8.38
CA VAL A 122 34.47 16.87 9.41
C VAL A 122 34.60 18.26 8.76
N THR A 123 33.47 18.86 8.45
CA THR A 123 33.27 20.31 8.54
C THR A 123 32.06 20.57 9.43
N GLU A 124 32.27 21.37 10.47
CA GLU A 124 31.25 21.79 11.43
C GLU A 124 30.19 22.62 10.73
N HIS A 125 29.07 22.00 10.38
CA HIS A 125 27.85 22.76 10.13
C HIS A 125 26.70 22.16 10.93
N LYS A 126 26.05 23.03 11.71
CA LYS A 126 24.88 22.71 12.53
C LYS A 126 23.79 22.12 11.63
N SER A 127 23.23 20.98 12.03
CA SER A 127 22.01 20.41 11.45
C SER A 127 20.93 21.48 11.40
N ILE A 128 20.25 21.63 10.27
CA ILE A 128 19.07 22.49 10.16
C ILE A 128 18.02 21.90 11.12
N PRO A 129 17.71 22.57 12.25
CA PRO A 129 16.74 22.04 13.18
C PRO A 129 15.34 22.17 12.56
N ILE A 130 14.52 21.13 12.75
CA ILE A 130 13.09 21.22 12.43
C ILE A 130 12.49 22.27 13.35
N ASP A 131 11.67 23.16 12.77
CA ASP A 131 10.90 24.11 13.55
C ASP A 131 10.01 23.36 14.57
N ARG A 132 10.06 23.79 15.84
CA ARG A 132 9.40 23.08 16.94
C ARG A 132 7.89 22.99 16.75
N SER A 133 7.27 24.01 16.15
CA SER A 133 5.83 24.01 15.85
C SER A 133 5.48 22.97 14.80
N THR A 134 6.27 22.91 13.73
CA THR A 134 6.14 21.88 12.68
C THR A 134 6.29 20.46 13.25
N PHE A 135 7.30 20.24 14.10
CA PHE A 135 7.52 18.95 14.74
C PHE A 135 6.33 18.52 15.63
N ASN A 136 5.85 19.42 16.49
CA ASN A 136 4.70 19.15 17.36
C ASN A 136 3.44 18.83 16.54
N SER A 137 3.22 19.56 15.43
CA SER A 137 2.08 19.32 14.55
C SER A 137 2.16 17.95 13.88
N LEU A 138 3.34 17.54 13.41
CA LEU A 138 3.55 16.20 12.85
C LEU A 138 3.36 15.09 13.88
N LEU A 139 3.77 15.33 15.13
CA LEU A 139 3.52 14.41 16.24
C LEU A 139 2.02 14.25 16.47
N LEU A 140 1.26 15.35 16.51
CA LEU A 140 -0.20 15.33 16.67
C LEU A 140 -0.90 14.62 15.51
N ILE A 141 -0.51 14.91 14.27
CA ILE A 141 -1.03 14.24 13.06
C ILE A 141 -0.73 12.74 13.10
N SER A 142 0.49 12.36 13.48
CA SER A 142 0.90 10.95 13.62
C SER A 142 0.13 10.25 14.74
N PHE A 143 -0.09 10.93 15.86
CA PHE A 143 -0.88 10.41 16.98
C PHE A 143 -2.35 10.21 16.59
N TYR A 144 -2.95 11.16 15.88
CA TYR A 144 -4.30 11.00 15.32
C TYR A 144 -4.37 9.82 14.33
N GLY A 145 -3.39 9.69 13.43
CA GLY A 145 -3.29 8.55 12.51
C GLY A 145 -3.19 7.21 13.24
N PHE A 146 -2.38 7.15 14.30
CA PHE A 146 -2.27 5.99 15.18
C PHE A 146 -3.60 5.68 15.87
N LEU A 147 -4.26 6.67 16.48
CA LEU A 147 -5.57 6.50 17.12
C LEU A 147 -6.65 6.03 16.14
N SER A 148 -6.62 6.53 14.90
CA SER A 148 -7.56 6.13 13.84
C SER A 148 -7.37 4.66 13.45
N CYS A 149 -6.12 4.21 13.32
CA CYS A 149 -5.81 2.81 13.09
C CYS A 149 -6.15 1.94 14.32
N LEU A 150 -5.90 2.44 15.53
CA LEU A 150 -6.21 1.75 16.78
C LEU A 150 -7.71 1.56 16.96
N TYR A 151 -8.50 2.60 16.66
CA TYR A 151 -9.96 2.54 16.65
C TYR A 151 -10.46 1.41 15.75
N PHE A 152 -9.87 1.25 14.56
CA PHE A 152 -10.23 0.17 13.64
C PHE A 152 -10.11 -1.21 14.30
N SER A 153 -9.01 -1.46 15.02
CA SER A 153 -8.76 -2.71 15.75
C SER A 153 -9.66 -2.89 16.98
N LEU A 154 -9.89 -1.80 17.74
CA LEU A 154 -10.69 -1.83 18.97
C LEU A 154 -12.19 -1.95 18.70
N ARG A 155 -12.70 -1.34 17.62
CA ARG A 155 -14.13 -1.34 17.26
C ARG A 155 -14.74 -2.74 17.21
N TYR A 156 -13.95 -3.74 16.86
CA TYR A 156 -14.36 -5.14 16.76
C TYR A 156 -13.69 -6.05 17.79
N SER A 157 -13.12 -5.47 18.87
CA SER A 157 -12.41 -6.23 19.91
C SER A 157 -11.30 -7.15 19.38
N GLY A 158 -10.64 -6.74 18.28
CA GLY A 158 -9.64 -7.55 17.58
C GLY A 158 -10.19 -8.74 16.78
N LEU A 159 -11.51 -8.94 16.71
CA LEU A 159 -12.16 -10.01 15.94
C LEU A 159 -12.42 -9.56 14.50
N ILE A 160 -11.34 -9.21 13.80
CA ILE A 160 -11.34 -8.69 12.43
C ILE A 160 -10.68 -9.70 11.51
N ALA A 161 -11.35 -10.05 10.42
CA ALA A 161 -10.80 -10.84 9.34
C ALA A 161 -11.56 -10.54 8.04
N ASP A 162 -10.82 -10.13 7.02
CA ASP A 162 -11.30 -10.05 5.64
C ASP A 162 -10.68 -11.15 4.77
N GLY A 163 -11.18 -11.30 3.54
CA GLY A 163 -10.72 -12.35 2.62
C GLY A 163 -9.23 -12.31 2.30
N ASP A 164 -8.67 -11.12 2.09
CA ASP A 164 -7.24 -10.93 1.83
C ASP A 164 -6.43 -11.21 3.11
N MET A 165 -6.89 -10.71 4.25
CA MET A 165 -6.24 -10.95 5.55
C MET A 165 -6.16 -12.45 5.87
N GLY A 166 -7.24 -13.20 5.67
CA GLY A 166 -7.26 -14.66 5.87
C GLY A 166 -6.34 -15.40 4.88
N MET A 167 -6.34 -15.00 3.60
CA MET A 167 -5.43 -15.58 2.60
C MET A 167 -3.96 -15.30 2.92
N ILE A 168 -3.64 -14.04 3.23
CA ILE A 168 -2.27 -13.60 3.53
C ILE A 168 -1.76 -14.28 4.80
N THR A 169 -2.57 -14.37 5.86
CA THR A 169 -2.20 -15.06 7.11
C THR A 169 -1.74 -16.48 6.85
N LYS A 170 -2.48 -17.23 6.05
CA LYS A 170 -2.11 -18.59 5.63
C LYS A 170 -0.76 -18.63 4.91
N THR A 171 -0.50 -17.68 4.00
CA THR A 171 0.79 -17.63 3.29
C THR A 171 1.95 -17.25 4.22
N ILE A 172 1.72 -16.38 5.21
CA ILE A 172 2.75 -16.03 6.22
C ILE A 172 3.05 -17.25 7.09
N GLN A 173 2.02 -17.97 7.55
CA GLN A 173 2.19 -19.22 8.31
C GLN A 173 2.96 -20.27 7.50
N ALA A 174 2.73 -20.36 6.19
CA ALA A 174 3.50 -21.24 5.30
C ALA A 174 4.98 -20.83 5.25
N VAL A 175 5.27 -19.54 5.09
CA VAL A 175 6.66 -19.04 5.06
C VAL A 175 7.36 -19.29 6.38
N LYS A 176 6.67 -19.07 7.51
CA LYS A 176 7.22 -19.30 8.85
C LYS A 176 7.49 -20.78 9.13
N SER A 177 6.55 -21.67 8.78
CA SER A 177 6.69 -23.11 9.04
C SER A 177 7.72 -23.78 8.13
N GLN A 178 7.75 -23.42 6.85
CA GLN A 178 8.64 -24.03 5.85
C GLN A 178 9.98 -23.29 5.73
N ALA A 179 10.17 -22.18 6.46
CA ALA A 179 11.37 -21.35 6.48
C ALA A 179 11.84 -20.89 5.08
N THR A 180 10.91 -20.66 4.15
CA THR A 180 11.22 -20.24 2.78
C THR A 180 10.03 -19.52 2.16
N ILE A 181 10.25 -18.66 1.16
CA ILE A 181 9.15 -18.09 0.36
C ILE A 181 8.55 -19.09 -0.65
N PHE A 182 9.28 -20.16 -0.99
CA PHE A 182 8.83 -21.22 -1.91
C PHE A 182 7.96 -22.24 -1.18
N THR A 183 6.74 -21.83 -0.83
CA THR A 183 5.88 -22.64 0.05
C THR A 183 4.80 -23.42 -0.68
N THR A 184 4.11 -24.31 0.05
CA THR A 184 2.91 -25.01 -0.44
C THR A 184 1.70 -24.07 -0.64
N TYR A 185 1.65 -22.95 0.09
CA TYR A 185 0.57 -21.97 0.02
C TYR A 185 1.14 -20.58 -0.23
N GLN A 186 1.14 -20.19 -1.50
CA GLN A 186 1.75 -18.94 -1.93
C GLN A 186 0.71 -17.90 -2.36
N TYR A 187 1.06 -16.64 -2.15
CA TYR A 187 0.31 -15.52 -2.65
C TYR A 187 0.81 -15.18 -4.05
N SER A 188 -0.07 -15.22 -5.04
CA SER A 188 0.28 -15.09 -6.46
C SER A 188 0.77 -13.70 -6.86
N SER A 189 0.57 -12.68 -6.02
CA SER A 189 0.84 -11.28 -6.33
C SER A 189 2.03 -10.69 -5.58
N GLY A 190 2.55 -11.33 -4.53
CA GLY A 190 3.64 -10.77 -3.71
C GLY A 190 4.16 -11.71 -2.62
N PHE A 191 5.45 -11.55 -2.26
CA PHE A 191 6.08 -12.26 -1.14
C PHE A 191 6.67 -11.32 -0.07
N GLY A 192 6.85 -10.03 -0.39
CA GLY A 192 7.55 -9.07 0.46
C GLY A 192 6.85 -8.83 1.81
N PHE A 193 5.53 -8.74 1.80
CA PHE A 193 4.75 -8.58 3.04
C PHE A 193 4.91 -9.79 3.96
N GLN A 194 4.91 -11.00 3.39
CA GLN A 194 5.06 -12.24 4.13
C GLN A 194 6.42 -12.34 4.80
N VAL A 195 7.47 -11.93 4.08
CA VAL A 195 8.82 -11.85 4.63
C VAL A 195 8.87 -10.89 5.82
N VAL A 196 8.36 -9.66 5.67
CA VAL A 196 8.38 -8.67 6.75
C VAL A 196 7.64 -9.17 7.99
N VAL A 197 6.42 -9.70 7.84
CA VAL A 197 5.65 -10.21 8.99
C VAL A 197 6.31 -11.44 9.61
N THR A 198 6.93 -12.32 8.82
CA THR A 198 7.66 -13.48 9.33
C THR A 198 8.91 -13.07 10.12
N PHE A 199 9.65 -12.06 9.66
CA PHE A 199 10.79 -11.50 10.39
C PHE A 199 10.35 -10.92 11.72
N LEU A 200 9.30 -10.07 11.70
CA LEU A 200 8.73 -9.51 12.93
C LEU A 200 8.24 -10.59 13.87
N SER A 201 7.55 -11.63 13.38
CA SER A 201 7.02 -12.70 14.23
C SER A 201 8.12 -13.53 14.88
N ASN A 202 9.21 -13.84 14.16
CA ASN A 202 10.35 -14.56 14.74
C ASN A 202 11.08 -13.70 15.79
N ILE A 203 11.32 -12.42 15.48
CA ILE A 203 12.10 -11.53 16.35
C ILE A 203 11.33 -11.10 17.60
N THR A 204 10.06 -10.72 17.46
CA THR A 204 9.24 -10.18 18.57
C THR A 204 8.49 -11.25 19.36
N ASP A 205 8.44 -12.49 18.86
CA ASP A 205 7.57 -13.58 19.32
C ASP A 205 6.07 -13.32 19.22
N LEU A 206 5.65 -12.21 18.61
CA LEU A 206 4.25 -11.95 18.40
C LEU A 206 3.68 -12.94 17.38
N SER A 207 2.48 -13.44 17.68
CA SER A 207 1.73 -14.24 16.71
C SER A 207 1.44 -13.42 15.46
N ILE A 208 1.36 -14.11 14.31
CA ILE A 208 1.06 -13.48 13.02
C ILE A 208 -0.26 -12.69 13.12
N GLN A 209 -1.26 -13.26 13.80
CA GLN A 209 -2.55 -12.64 14.03
C GLN A 209 -2.42 -11.28 14.73
N LYS A 210 -1.66 -11.23 15.83
CA LYS A 210 -1.42 -9.98 16.59
C LYS A 210 -0.73 -8.93 15.71
N LEU A 211 0.31 -9.32 14.97
CA LEU A 211 1.03 -8.39 14.07
C LEU A 211 0.14 -7.78 12.99
N LEU A 212 -0.81 -8.56 12.46
CA LEU A 212 -1.72 -8.08 11.41
C LEU A 212 -2.77 -7.08 11.91
N ILE A 213 -3.11 -7.08 13.20
CA ILE A 213 -4.07 -6.11 13.79
C ILE A 213 -3.38 -4.94 14.51
N LEU A 214 -2.05 -4.90 14.58
CA LEU A 214 -1.34 -3.75 15.14
C LEU A 214 -1.62 -2.49 14.30
N PRO A 215 -1.79 -1.32 14.94
CA PRO A 215 -2.11 -0.06 14.27
C PRO A 215 -0.86 0.56 13.61
N THR A 216 -0.17 -0.18 12.74
CA THR A 216 1.02 0.31 12.01
C THR A 216 0.65 1.07 10.74
N GLY A 217 -0.65 1.23 10.45
CA GLY A 217 -1.16 1.86 9.23
C GLY A 217 -0.77 3.33 9.09
N PHE A 218 -0.42 4.03 10.16
CA PHE A 218 -0.06 5.47 10.13
C PHE A 218 1.36 5.74 9.60
N LEU A 219 2.21 4.72 9.40
CA LEU A 219 3.62 4.90 9.03
C LEU A 219 3.82 5.71 7.74
N TYR A 220 2.87 5.68 6.79
CA TYR A 220 2.92 6.48 5.56
C TYR A 220 3.00 7.99 5.83
N LEU A 221 2.58 8.47 7.01
CA LEU A 221 2.64 9.88 7.38
C LEU A 221 4.07 10.38 7.55
N THR A 222 4.99 9.50 7.92
CA THR A 222 6.40 9.86 8.07
C THR A 222 7.01 10.33 6.75
N ILE A 223 6.52 9.82 5.60
CA ILE A 223 7.00 10.17 4.26
C ILE A 223 6.06 11.12 3.51
N ALA A 224 4.78 11.20 3.88
CA ALA A 224 3.81 12.11 3.27
C ALA A 224 4.22 13.58 3.40
N TYR A 225 4.66 14.01 4.59
CA TYR A 225 5.09 15.39 4.80
C TYR A 225 6.32 15.77 3.95
N PRO A 226 7.44 15.01 3.96
CA PRO A 226 8.57 15.26 3.06
C PRO A 226 8.17 15.33 1.58
N LEU A 227 7.30 14.42 1.13
CA LEU A 227 6.79 14.45 -0.24
C LEU A 227 6.07 15.76 -0.54
N PHE A 228 5.15 16.19 0.33
CA PHE A 228 4.39 17.42 0.10
C PHE A 228 5.25 18.69 0.21
N VAL A 229 6.25 18.70 1.08
CA VAL A 229 7.25 19.79 1.10
C VAL A 229 7.99 19.87 -0.24
N GLU A 230 8.37 18.72 -0.79
CA GLU A 230 9.10 18.66 -2.07
C GLU A 230 8.23 19.05 -3.28
N LEU A 231 6.94 18.69 -3.25
CA LEU A 231 5.95 19.02 -4.29
C LEU A 231 5.49 20.47 -4.25
N ILE A 232 5.17 20.99 -3.06
CA ILE A 232 4.47 22.27 -2.89
C ILE A 232 5.44 23.42 -2.60
N ARG A 233 6.59 23.13 -1.97
CA ARG A 233 7.60 24.11 -1.49
C ARG A 233 7.11 25.08 -0.41
N ASP A 234 5.93 24.85 0.15
CA ASP A 234 5.41 25.56 1.31
C ASP A 234 5.15 24.57 2.45
N LYS A 235 5.83 24.79 3.59
CA LYS A 235 5.74 23.89 4.76
C LYS A 235 4.36 23.89 5.41
N LYS A 236 3.62 25.01 5.39
CA LYS A 236 2.28 25.11 5.98
C LYS A 236 1.27 24.36 5.11
N ILE A 237 1.33 24.56 3.78
CA ILE A 237 0.46 23.83 2.86
C ILE A 237 0.78 22.32 2.90
N ALA A 238 2.06 21.95 2.98
CA ALA A 238 2.47 20.55 3.11
C ALA A 238 1.97 19.90 4.42
N LEU A 239 1.98 20.65 5.52
CA LEU A 239 1.42 20.18 6.79
C LEU A 239 -0.09 19.95 6.70
N LEU A 240 -0.84 20.90 6.10
CA LEU A 240 -2.27 20.74 5.84
C LEU A 240 -2.56 19.54 4.94
N ALA A 241 -1.80 19.37 3.85
CA ALA A 241 -1.95 18.24 2.95
C ALA A 241 -1.69 16.90 3.66
N THR A 242 -0.68 16.86 4.54
CA THR A 242 -0.38 15.67 5.36
C THR A 242 -1.54 15.34 6.29
N PHE A 243 -2.13 16.35 6.94
CA PHE A 243 -3.28 16.16 7.82
C PHE A 243 -4.51 15.69 7.03
N LEU A 244 -4.88 16.37 5.93
CA LEU A 244 -6.02 15.99 5.10
C LEU A 244 -5.86 14.57 4.54
N LEU A 245 -4.64 14.13 4.24
CA LEU A 245 -4.39 12.77 3.78
C LEU A 245 -4.77 11.72 4.85
N THR A 246 -4.59 12.01 6.15
CA THR A 246 -5.06 11.13 7.24
C THR A 246 -6.56 10.94 7.27
N LEU A 247 -7.30 11.96 6.81
CA LEU A 247 -8.75 11.95 6.75
C LEU A 247 -9.27 11.23 5.51
N GLN A 248 -8.41 10.76 4.59
CA GLN A 248 -8.86 10.10 3.39
C GLN A 248 -9.37 8.68 3.72
N PRO A 249 -10.66 8.39 3.53
CA PRO A 249 -11.25 7.19 4.11
C PRO A 249 -10.85 5.87 3.43
N GLY A 250 -10.52 5.91 2.13
CA GLY A 250 -10.06 4.70 1.42
C GLY A 250 -8.67 4.28 1.88
N LEU A 251 -7.77 5.23 2.03
CA LEU A 251 -6.41 5.07 2.54
C LEU A 251 -6.46 4.56 3.97
N LEU A 252 -7.31 5.14 4.81
CA LEU A 252 -7.51 4.68 6.18
C LEU A 252 -7.95 3.21 6.21
N PHE A 253 -8.92 2.80 5.38
CA PHE A 253 -9.36 1.41 5.28
C PHE A 253 -8.19 0.47 4.90
N PHE A 254 -7.49 0.76 3.81
CA PHE A 254 -6.45 -0.13 3.30
C PHE A 254 -5.20 -0.18 4.19
N THR A 255 -4.88 0.91 4.89
CA THR A 255 -3.73 0.97 5.80
C THR A 255 -4.02 0.38 7.17
N SER A 256 -5.28 0.40 7.63
CA SER A 256 -5.69 -0.15 8.93
C SER A 256 -5.85 -1.68 8.91
N ARG A 257 -6.21 -2.28 7.78
CA ARG A 257 -6.43 -3.74 7.67
C ARG A 257 -5.13 -4.54 7.55
N GLY A 258 -5.20 -5.84 7.85
CA GLY A 258 -4.10 -6.83 7.82
C GLY A 258 -3.57 -7.21 6.44
N SER A 259 -3.31 -6.24 5.55
CA SER A 259 -2.93 -6.44 4.15
C SER A 259 -1.57 -5.82 3.81
N HIS A 260 -0.96 -6.30 2.73
CA HIS A 260 0.26 -5.74 2.13
C HIS A 260 0.13 -4.26 1.76
N GLU A 261 -1.09 -3.79 1.50
CA GLU A 261 -1.40 -2.39 1.16
C GLU A 261 -0.88 -1.38 2.20
N ARG A 262 -0.81 -1.76 3.49
CA ARG A 262 -0.31 -0.87 4.55
C ARG A 262 1.12 -0.37 4.30
N PHE A 263 1.96 -1.19 3.67
CA PHE A 263 3.34 -0.83 3.34
C PHE A 263 3.48 -0.34 1.90
N ILE A 264 2.59 -0.75 0.99
CA ILE A 264 2.61 -0.30 -0.40
C ILE A 264 2.37 1.20 -0.49
N PHE A 265 1.40 1.75 0.23
CA PHE A 265 1.16 3.20 0.20
C PHE A 265 2.36 4.00 0.72
N PHE A 266 2.99 3.51 1.79
CA PHE A 266 4.25 4.08 2.29
C PHE A 266 5.37 4.01 1.24
N LEU A 267 5.60 2.85 0.61
CA LEU A 267 6.63 2.66 -0.41
C LEU A 267 6.35 3.48 -1.68
N ALA A 268 5.08 3.68 -2.04
CA ALA A 268 4.67 4.49 -3.17
C ALA A 268 4.98 5.98 -2.93
N LEU A 269 4.59 6.53 -1.78
CA LEU A 269 4.93 7.90 -1.39
C LEU A 269 6.45 8.11 -1.35
N MET A 270 7.20 7.14 -0.82
CA MET A 270 8.66 7.17 -0.81
C MET A 270 9.24 7.15 -2.23
N THR A 271 8.69 6.33 -3.12
CA THR A 271 9.11 6.27 -4.53
C THR A 271 8.89 7.62 -5.22
N PHE A 272 7.75 8.27 -5.01
CA PHE A 272 7.49 9.62 -5.54
C PHE A 272 8.41 10.67 -4.94
N PHE A 273 8.64 10.64 -3.63
CA PHE A 273 9.53 11.58 -2.94
C PHE A 273 10.95 11.49 -3.51
N ILE A 274 11.50 10.28 -3.59
CA ILE A 274 12.83 10.04 -4.16
C ILE A 274 12.87 10.48 -5.62
N LEU A 275 11.86 10.16 -6.42
CA LEU A 275 11.83 10.54 -7.84
C LEU A 275 11.88 12.06 -8.03
N ILE A 276 11.08 12.82 -7.29
CA ILE A 276 11.04 14.28 -7.40
C ILE A 276 12.37 14.88 -6.95
N ARG A 277 12.95 14.39 -5.85
CA ARG A 277 14.28 14.78 -5.40
C ARG A 277 15.35 14.45 -6.44
N LEU A 278 15.28 13.26 -7.03
CA LEU A 278 16.25 12.79 -8.01
C LEU A 278 16.23 13.67 -9.27
N ILE A 279 15.05 14.14 -9.68
CA ILE A 279 14.90 15.05 -10.83
C ILE A 279 15.53 16.42 -10.54
N SER A 280 15.43 16.94 -9.31
CA SER A 280 15.97 18.26 -8.93
C SER A 280 17.51 18.30 -8.80
N LEU A 281 18.16 17.15 -8.64
CA LEU A 281 19.63 17.04 -8.59
C LEU A 281 20.29 17.26 -9.97
N LYS A 282 21.56 17.67 -9.99
CA LYS A 282 22.37 17.63 -11.23
C LYS A 282 22.83 16.19 -11.52
N ARG A 283 23.03 15.82 -12.79
CA ARG A 283 23.44 14.45 -13.17
C ARG A 283 24.82 14.07 -12.64
N ASP A 284 25.75 15.02 -12.64
CA ASP A 284 27.14 14.79 -12.24
C ASP A 284 27.34 14.83 -10.71
N ASP A 285 26.27 15.13 -9.95
CA ASP A 285 26.29 15.09 -8.50
C ASP A 285 26.36 13.64 -8.03
N LYS A 286 27.31 13.30 -7.14
CA LYS A 286 27.39 11.97 -6.50
C LYS A 286 26.07 11.58 -5.83
N LYS A 287 25.31 12.56 -5.32
CA LYS A 287 23.97 12.34 -4.75
C LYS A 287 22.99 11.78 -5.77
N PHE A 288 23.12 12.13 -7.04
CA PHE A 288 22.24 11.62 -8.10
C PHE A 288 22.31 10.09 -8.19
N VAL A 289 23.52 9.52 -8.22
CA VAL A 289 23.71 8.06 -8.27
C VAL A 289 23.15 7.38 -7.01
N LEU A 290 23.34 7.98 -5.84
CA LEU A 290 22.81 7.46 -4.58
C LEU A 290 21.28 7.42 -4.59
N TYR A 291 20.62 8.54 -4.90
CA TYR A 291 19.15 8.59 -4.98
C TYR A 291 18.60 7.71 -6.11
N LEU A 292 19.34 7.51 -7.21
CA LEU A 292 18.96 6.59 -8.29
C LEU A 292 18.96 5.14 -7.80
N ALA A 293 19.99 4.72 -7.05
CA ALA A 293 20.03 3.39 -6.44
C ALA A 293 18.88 3.20 -5.44
N LEU A 294 18.62 4.21 -4.60
CA LEU A 294 17.50 4.20 -3.65
C LEU A 294 16.15 4.08 -4.36
N PHE A 295 15.96 4.81 -5.47
CA PHE A 295 14.75 4.74 -6.28
C PHE A 295 14.49 3.33 -6.81
N TYR A 296 15.50 2.67 -7.40
CA TYR A 296 15.31 1.32 -7.92
C TYR A 296 15.14 0.29 -6.80
N MET A 297 15.77 0.48 -5.63
CA MET A 297 15.50 -0.33 -4.45
C MET A 297 14.06 -0.22 -3.98
N THR A 298 13.48 0.99 -3.95
CA THR A 298 12.07 1.15 -3.53
C THR A 298 11.12 0.55 -4.56
N VAL A 299 11.40 0.68 -5.86
CA VAL A 299 10.62 0.02 -6.93
C VAL A 299 10.70 -1.51 -6.81
N LEU A 300 11.87 -2.09 -6.55
CA LEU A 300 12.05 -3.52 -6.33
C LEU A 300 11.24 -4.02 -5.12
N SER A 301 11.30 -3.28 -4.01
CA SER A 301 10.51 -3.57 -2.81
C SER A 301 9.01 -3.50 -3.12
N LEU A 302 8.55 -2.45 -3.79
CA LEU A 302 7.15 -2.27 -4.20
C LEU A 302 6.66 -3.45 -5.08
N THR A 303 7.47 -3.87 -6.06
CA THR A 303 7.16 -5.03 -6.92
C THR A 303 7.09 -6.33 -6.12
N SER A 304 7.93 -6.49 -5.10
CA SER A 304 7.95 -7.68 -4.24
C SER A 304 6.73 -7.76 -3.32
N PHE A 305 6.17 -6.62 -2.92
CA PHE A 305 4.96 -6.55 -2.10
C PHE A 305 3.70 -6.85 -2.90
N ASN A 306 3.55 -6.24 -4.08
CA ASN A 306 2.48 -6.57 -4.99
C ASN A 306 2.78 -6.12 -6.43
N LYS A 307 2.83 -7.08 -7.36
CA LYS A 307 3.11 -6.82 -8.78
C LYS A 307 2.08 -5.90 -9.46
N TRP A 308 0.79 -6.04 -9.15
CA TRP A 308 -0.27 -5.23 -9.78
C TRP A 308 -0.21 -3.76 -9.37
N PHE A 309 -0.03 -3.50 -8.08
CA PHE A 309 0.14 -2.13 -7.58
C PHE A 309 1.44 -1.50 -8.04
N SER A 310 2.52 -2.27 -8.10
CA SER A 310 3.78 -1.79 -8.66
C SER A 310 3.64 -1.43 -10.14
N ALA A 311 2.92 -2.23 -10.93
CA ALA A 311 2.65 -1.91 -12.33
C ALA A 311 1.85 -0.62 -12.48
N ALA A 312 0.79 -0.44 -11.68
CA ALA A 312 -0.01 0.79 -11.66
C ALA A 312 0.86 2.03 -11.41
N ILE A 313 1.74 1.98 -10.40
CA ILE A 313 2.64 3.09 -10.05
C ILE A 313 3.64 3.36 -11.19
N ILE A 314 4.23 2.31 -11.79
CA ILE A 314 5.15 2.46 -12.93
C ILE A 314 4.43 3.08 -14.15
N ILE A 315 3.24 2.58 -14.49
CA ILE A 315 2.43 3.12 -15.60
C ILE A 315 2.06 4.58 -15.32
N SER A 316 1.68 4.92 -14.09
CA SER A 316 1.39 6.30 -13.72
C SER A 316 2.62 7.22 -13.84
N MET A 317 3.80 6.78 -13.39
CA MET A 317 5.02 7.56 -13.59
C MET A 317 5.32 7.80 -15.08
N ILE A 318 5.08 6.79 -15.94
CA ILE A 318 5.25 6.91 -17.39
C ILE A 318 4.24 7.92 -17.97
N PHE A 319 2.96 7.80 -17.62
CA PHE A 319 1.94 8.75 -18.07
C PHE A 319 2.23 10.17 -17.59
N ALA A 320 2.70 10.34 -16.35
CA ALA A 320 3.12 11.64 -15.84
C ALA A 320 4.30 12.21 -16.63
N CYS A 321 5.29 11.39 -17.02
CA CYS A 321 6.36 11.82 -17.93
C CYS A 321 5.81 12.34 -19.25
N MET A 322 4.87 11.62 -19.86
CA MET A 322 4.31 11.95 -21.17
C MET A 322 3.46 13.21 -21.12
N ILE A 323 2.56 13.31 -20.14
CA ILE A 323 1.69 14.47 -19.91
C ILE A 323 2.56 15.70 -19.65
N GLY A 324 3.52 15.59 -18.73
CA GLY A 324 4.39 16.71 -18.39
C GLY A 324 5.28 17.14 -19.55
N PHE A 325 5.79 16.21 -20.36
CA PHE A 325 6.52 16.54 -21.58
C PHE A 325 5.63 17.32 -22.58
N PHE A 326 4.41 16.83 -22.84
CA PHE A 326 3.45 17.49 -23.72
C PHE A 326 3.11 18.91 -23.25
N PHE A 327 2.73 19.07 -21.99
CA PHE A 327 2.39 20.39 -21.43
C PHE A 327 3.61 21.31 -21.29
N SER A 328 4.81 20.78 -21.01
CA SER A 328 6.02 21.61 -20.99
C SER A 328 6.28 22.26 -22.36
N LYS A 329 6.05 21.51 -23.45
CA LYS A 329 6.17 22.02 -24.81
C LYS A 329 5.07 23.03 -25.14
N LEU A 330 3.83 22.74 -24.75
CA LEU A 330 2.68 23.64 -24.95
C LEU A 330 2.89 24.98 -24.24
N LEU A 331 3.49 24.96 -23.05
CA LEU A 331 3.70 26.12 -22.20
C LEU A 331 5.05 26.82 -22.44
N GLY A 332 5.89 26.31 -23.35
CA GLY A 332 7.23 26.85 -23.61
C GLY A 332 8.22 26.75 -22.43
N VAL A 333 7.96 25.87 -21.47
CA VAL A 333 8.81 25.66 -20.29
C VAL A 333 9.86 24.60 -20.61
N SER A 334 11.12 24.84 -20.25
CA SER A 334 12.22 23.92 -20.52
C SER A 334 11.91 22.49 -20.02
N SER A 335 12.06 21.49 -20.89
CA SER A 335 11.78 20.07 -20.61
C SER A 335 12.95 19.19 -20.08
N PRO A 336 14.16 19.69 -19.70
CA PRO A 336 15.24 18.80 -19.22
C PRO A 336 14.83 17.89 -18.07
N ALA A 337 13.96 18.37 -17.17
CA ALA A 337 13.48 17.63 -16.01
C ALA A 337 12.64 16.40 -16.42
N TYR A 338 11.72 16.55 -17.39
CA TYR A 338 10.90 15.44 -17.90
C TYR A 338 11.70 14.47 -18.76
N LYS A 339 12.65 14.98 -19.54
CA LYS A 339 13.60 14.13 -20.26
C LYS A 339 14.45 13.32 -19.28
N LYS A 340 14.90 13.92 -18.18
CA LYS A 340 15.62 13.22 -17.11
C LYS A 340 14.74 12.16 -16.43
N MET A 341 13.50 12.51 -16.12
CA MET A 341 12.51 11.60 -15.52
C MET A 341 12.27 10.36 -16.39
N SER A 342 12.20 10.51 -17.73
CA SER A 342 11.99 9.35 -18.61
C SER A 342 13.16 8.35 -18.56
N TYR A 343 14.41 8.80 -18.52
CA TYR A 343 15.56 7.91 -18.35
C TYR A 343 15.58 7.17 -17.01
N ILE A 344 14.95 7.74 -15.97
CA ILE A 344 14.85 7.11 -14.66
C ILE A 344 13.72 6.07 -14.63
N VAL A 345 12.56 6.42 -15.21
CA VAL A 345 11.32 5.62 -15.11
C VAL A 345 11.29 4.48 -16.13
N ILE A 346 11.81 4.66 -17.35
CA ILE A 346 11.79 3.62 -18.40
C ILE A 346 12.47 2.31 -17.94
N PRO A 347 13.66 2.34 -17.29
CA PRO A 347 14.29 1.13 -16.74
C PRO A 347 13.45 0.36 -15.71
N CYS A 348 12.42 0.97 -15.10
CA CYS A 348 11.51 0.24 -14.22
C CYS A 348 10.75 -0.87 -14.96
N ILE A 349 10.52 -0.74 -16.27
CA ILE A 349 9.79 -1.73 -17.07
C ILE A 349 10.55 -3.07 -17.15
N PRO A 350 11.81 -3.12 -17.63
CA PRO A 350 12.57 -4.37 -17.66
C PRO A 350 12.85 -4.92 -16.24
N ILE A 351 13.03 -4.06 -15.23
CA ILE A 351 13.17 -4.51 -13.83
C ILE A 351 11.90 -5.22 -13.36
N TYR A 352 10.74 -4.59 -13.54
CA TYR A 352 9.44 -5.17 -13.21
C TYR A 352 9.20 -6.48 -13.95
N TYR A 353 9.47 -6.50 -15.25
CA TYR A 353 9.34 -7.70 -16.09
C TYR A 353 10.25 -8.83 -15.59
N SER A 354 11.50 -8.54 -15.25
CA SER A 354 12.45 -9.54 -14.77
C SER A 354 11.97 -10.19 -13.48
N ILE A 355 11.50 -9.40 -12.51
CA ILE A 355 10.93 -9.93 -11.26
C ILE A 355 9.68 -10.78 -11.57
N CYS A 356 8.79 -10.28 -12.42
CA CYS A 356 7.55 -10.96 -12.80
C CYS A 356 7.73 -12.23 -13.62
N SER A 357 8.83 -12.35 -14.36
CA SER A 357 9.10 -13.48 -15.25
C SER A 357 10.02 -14.53 -14.62
N TYR A 358 10.88 -14.15 -13.67
CA TYR A 358 11.79 -15.09 -13.03
C TYR A 358 11.36 -15.43 -11.60
N ILE A 359 11.10 -14.44 -10.75
CA ILE A 359 10.83 -14.71 -9.34
C ILE A 359 9.41 -15.27 -9.15
N TYR A 360 8.40 -14.60 -9.72
CA TYR A 360 7.01 -15.01 -9.55
C TYR A 360 6.64 -16.36 -10.20
N PRO A 361 7.19 -16.76 -11.36
CA PRO A 361 6.93 -18.08 -11.92
C PRO A 361 7.58 -19.20 -11.13
N ILE A 362 8.81 -19.02 -10.61
CA ILE A 362 9.45 -19.99 -9.71
C ILE A 362 8.57 -20.24 -8.48
N LEU A 363 8.04 -19.15 -7.91
CA LEU A 363 7.05 -19.19 -6.84
C LEU A 363 5.85 -20.06 -7.27
N TRP A 364 5.23 -19.75 -8.40
CA TRP A 364 4.03 -20.46 -8.88
C TRP A 364 4.26 -21.95 -9.20
N VAL A 365 5.39 -22.33 -9.80
CA VAL A 365 5.72 -23.73 -10.14
C VAL A 365 5.89 -24.58 -8.89
N SER A 366 6.48 -24.03 -7.83
CA SER A 366 6.64 -24.70 -6.52
C SER A 366 5.30 -25.08 -5.88
N GLN A 367 4.18 -24.47 -6.30
CA GLN A 367 2.85 -24.83 -5.82
C GLN A 367 2.34 -26.14 -6.44
N LYS A 368 2.70 -26.43 -7.71
CA LYS A 368 2.18 -27.58 -8.44
C LYS A 368 2.93 -28.87 -8.16
N ASN A 369 4.24 -28.76 -7.91
CA ASN A 369 5.10 -29.90 -7.67
C ASN A 369 5.78 -29.71 -6.31
N HIS A 370 5.68 -30.69 -5.41
CA HIS A 370 6.39 -30.74 -4.12
C HIS A 370 7.92 -30.86 -4.33
N ILE A 371 8.54 -29.84 -4.92
CA ILE A 371 9.93 -29.86 -5.36
C ILE A 371 10.81 -29.25 -4.27
N ASN A 372 11.45 -30.12 -3.48
CA ASN A 372 12.30 -29.71 -2.36
C ASN A 372 13.80 -29.60 -2.71
N THR A 373 14.24 -29.93 -3.92
CA THR A 373 15.67 -29.96 -4.29
C THR A 373 16.15 -28.72 -5.03
N TRP A 374 17.33 -28.22 -4.64
CA TRP A 374 18.00 -27.06 -5.24
C TRP A 374 18.23 -27.18 -6.75
N LYS A 375 18.58 -28.37 -7.25
CA LYS A 375 18.77 -28.64 -8.69
C LYS A 375 17.49 -28.39 -9.51
N ASN A 376 16.32 -28.66 -8.93
CA ASN A 376 15.05 -28.52 -9.64
C ASN A 376 14.49 -27.08 -9.61
N LYS A 377 14.93 -26.24 -8.65
CA LYS A 377 14.62 -24.80 -8.63
C LYS A 377 15.25 -24.04 -9.81
N LEU A 378 16.40 -24.51 -10.31
CA LEU A 378 17.08 -23.95 -11.49
C LEU A 378 16.40 -24.37 -12.80
N ILE A 379 15.81 -25.57 -12.87
CA ILE A 379 15.13 -26.09 -14.06
C ILE A 379 13.78 -25.37 -14.31
N ALA A 380 13.16 -24.81 -13.25
CA ALA A 380 11.90 -24.05 -13.33
C ALA A 380 12.04 -22.62 -13.91
N LEU A 381 13.21 -22.23 -14.42
CA LEU A 381 13.47 -20.90 -15.00
C LEU A 381 12.78 -20.64 -16.35
N HIS A 382 12.01 -21.59 -16.89
CA HIS A 382 11.24 -21.35 -18.11
C HIS A 382 10.07 -20.38 -17.85
N PRO A 383 9.99 -19.25 -18.57
CA PRO A 383 9.00 -18.21 -18.31
C PRO A 383 7.58 -18.68 -18.64
N THR A 384 6.72 -18.79 -17.63
CA THR A 384 5.26 -18.92 -17.85
C THR A 384 4.68 -17.55 -18.19
N SER A 385 3.85 -17.50 -19.23
CA SER A 385 3.33 -16.28 -19.86
C SER A 385 2.63 -15.33 -18.88
N ILE A 386 3.04 -14.05 -18.92
CA ILE A 386 2.32 -12.91 -18.34
C ILE A 386 0.91 -12.88 -18.96
N PRO A 387 -0.16 -12.54 -18.19
CA PRO A 387 -1.48 -12.33 -18.77
C PRO A 387 -1.40 -11.36 -19.95
N LEU A 388 -1.89 -11.79 -21.11
CA LEU A 388 -1.72 -11.13 -22.41
C LEU A 388 -2.02 -9.61 -22.33
N GLY A 389 -3.01 -9.20 -21.53
CA GLY A 389 -3.41 -7.79 -21.37
C GLY A 389 -2.33 -6.85 -20.82
N ILE A 390 -1.55 -7.26 -19.81
CA ILE A 390 -0.53 -6.39 -19.19
C ILE A 390 0.73 -6.35 -20.06
N ALA A 391 1.14 -7.49 -20.59
CA ALA A 391 2.26 -7.54 -21.53
C ALA A 391 1.94 -6.65 -22.75
N THR A 392 0.71 -6.73 -23.27
CA THR A 392 0.26 -5.87 -24.37
C THR A 392 0.23 -4.40 -23.97
N LEU A 393 -0.27 -4.04 -22.78
CA LEU A 393 -0.27 -2.64 -22.31
C LEU A 393 1.15 -2.09 -22.11
N ILE A 394 2.05 -2.86 -21.47
CA ILE A 394 3.45 -2.49 -21.27
C ILE A 394 4.18 -2.37 -22.61
N ILE A 395 3.96 -3.29 -23.55
CA ILE A 395 4.53 -3.25 -24.89
C ILE A 395 3.98 -2.06 -25.67
N ILE A 396 2.68 -1.79 -25.63
CA ILE A 396 2.06 -0.61 -26.27
C ILE A 396 2.66 0.68 -25.70
N VAL A 397 2.74 0.80 -24.37
CA VAL A 397 3.30 1.98 -23.71
C VAL A 397 4.79 2.12 -24.02
N SER A 398 5.56 1.03 -24.02
CA SER A 398 6.99 1.02 -24.34
C SER A 398 7.25 1.39 -25.81
N LEU A 399 6.46 0.84 -26.74
CA LEU A 399 6.51 1.20 -28.15
C LEU A 399 6.11 2.67 -28.33
N PHE A 400 5.05 3.14 -27.69
CA PHE A 400 4.63 4.53 -27.76
C PHE A 400 5.69 5.51 -27.22
N LEU A 401 6.41 5.13 -26.16
CA LEU A 401 7.56 5.88 -25.65
C LEU A 401 8.73 5.91 -26.64
N LEU A 402 9.04 4.78 -27.29
CA LEU A 402 10.06 4.70 -28.33
C LEU A 402 9.70 5.60 -29.53
N PHE A 403 8.42 5.67 -29.89
CA PHE A 403 7.93 6.58 -30.93
C PHE A 403 8.12 8.05 -30.55
N ILE A 404 7.67 8.45 -29.35
CA ILE A 404 7.71 9.85 -28.90
C ILE A 404 9.15 10.36 -28.69
N PHE A 405 9.99 9.56 -28.02
CA PHE A 405 11.32 10.03 -27.60
C PHE A 405 12.43 9.75 -28.61
N PHE A 406 12.29 8.70 -29.43
CA PHE A 406 13.35 8.25 -30.34
C PHE A 406 12.96 8.32 -31.83
N LYS A 407 11.78 8.86 -32.16
CA LYS A 407 11.26 8.99 -33.54
C LYS A 407 11.30 7.67 -34.33
N VAL A 408 11.16 6.53 -33.64
CA VAL A 408 11.10 5.21 -34.29
C VAL A 408 9.74 5.07 -34.99
N PRO A 409 9.65 4.76 -36.30
CA PRO A 409 8.37 4.64 -37.00
C PRO A 409 7.60 3.37 -36.58
N ILE A 410 6.46 3.52 -35.91
CA ILE A 410 5.64 2.42 -35.33
C ILE A 410 4.29 2.23 -36.04
N MET A 411 4.04 2.97 -37.12
CA MET A 411 2.74 3.06 -37.80
C MET A 411 2.07 1.72 -38.16
N PRO A 412 2.77 0.67 -38.65
CA PRO A 412 2.11 -0.55 -39.13
C PRO A 412 1.47 -1.39 -38.01
N ALA A 413 2.19 -1.58 -36.89
CA ALA A 413 1.73 -2.42 -35.78
C ALA A 413 0.57 -1.78 -35.01
N LEU A 414 0.63 -0.46 -34.79
CA LEU A 414 -0.43 0.30 -34.13
C LEU A 414 -1.70 0.35 -34.97
N LYS A 415 -1.56 0.52 -36.31
CA LYS A 415 -2.69 0.54 -37.25
C LYS A 415 -3.46 -0.79 -37.23
N ASN A 416 -2.76 -1.93 -37.28
CA ASN A 416 -3.40 -3.25 -37.22
C ASN A 416 -4.14 -3.50 -35.90
N LEU A 417 -3.61 -3.02 -34.78
CA LEU A 417 -4.27 -3.13 -33.48
C LEU A 417 -5.51 -2.23 -33.39
N ILE A 418 -5.40 -0.98 -33.83
CA ILE A 418 -6.50 -0.01 -33.86
C ILE A 418 -7.62 -0.50 -34.78
N MET A 419 -7.31 -1.07 -35.94
CA MET A 419 -8.33 -1.60 -36.85
C MET A 419 -9.10 -2.76 -36.23
N ARG A 420 -8.41 -3.75 -35.64
CA ARG A 420 -9.04 -4.88 -34.93
C ARG A 420 -9.91 -4.42 -33.75
N PHE A 421 -9.47 -3.39 -33.03
CA PHE A 421 -10.22 -2.84 -31.91
C PHE A 421 -11.44 -2.05 -32.38
N SER A 422 -11.30 -1.29 -33.48
CA SER A 422 -12.38 -0.51 -34.09
C SER A 422 -13.48 -1.41 -34.65
N GLU A 423 -13.13 -2.54 -35.29
CA GLU A 423 -14.09 -3.53 -35.78
C GLU A 423 -14.91 -4.14 -34.64
N LYS A 424 -14.27 -4.42 -33.49
CA LYS A 424 -14.93 -4.99 -32.31
C LYS A 424 -15.88 -4.00 -31.62
N ILE A 425 -15.57 -2.71 -31.65
CA ILE A 425 -16.47 -1.63 -31.17
C ILE A 425 -17.62 -1.41 -32.16
N ARG A 426 -17.34 -1.49 -33.47
CA ARG A 426 -18.37 -1.35 -34.51
C ARG A 426 -19.35 -2.51 -34.51
N SER A 427 -18.92 -3.75 -34.28
CA SER A 427 -19.83 -4.90 -34.37
C SER A 427 -20.78 -5.06 -33.18
N ASN A 428 -20.52 -4.41 -32.03
CA ASN A 428 -21.25 -4.71 -30.79
C ASN A 428 -21.96 -3.49 -30.17
N LYS A 429 -23.29 -3.47 -30.27
CA LYS A 429 -24.16 -2.38 -29.77
C LYS A 429 -23.99 -2.14 -28.26
N SER A 430 -23.73 -3.19 -27.48
CA SER A 430 -23.48 -3.12 -26.04
C SER A 430 -22.17 -2.39 -25.70
N TYR A 431 -21.14 -2.53 -26.53
CA TYR A 431 -19.87 -1.79 -26.37
C TYR A 431 -20.06 -0.30 -26.65
N ARG A 432 -20.85 0.06 -27.67
CA ARG A 432 -21.13 1.48 -27.98
C ARG A 432 -21.91 2.16 -26.85
N MET A 433 -22.97 1.52 -26.35
CA MET A 433 -23.72 2.03 -25.18
C MET A 433 -22.84 2.12 -23.92
N GLY A 434 -21.95 1.15 -23.70
CA GLY A 434 -20.98 1.18 -22.61
C GLY A 434 -20.04 2.39 -22.67
N ILE A 435 -19.57 2.79 -23.87
CA ILE A 435 -18.70 3.96 -24.07
C ILE A 435 -19.44 5.27 -23.75
N TYR A 436 -20.69 5.43 -24.23
CA TYR A 436 -21.49 6.63 -23.92
C TYR A 436 -21.82 6.76 -22.43
N ALA A 437 -22.08 5.64 -21.74
CA ALA A 437 -22.28 5.62 -20.29
C ALA A 437 -20.98 5.88 -19.49
N ALA A 438 -19.81 5.47 -20.01
CA ALA A 438 -18.50 5.67 -19.39
C ALA A 438 -18.06 7.14 -19.36
N CYS A 439 -18.28 7.85 -20.46
CA CYS A 439 -17.81 9.22 -20.65
C CYS A 439 -18.56 10.25 -19.78
N GLY A 440 -19.73 9.90 -19.22
CA GLY A 440 -20.52 10.81 -18.37
C GLY A 440 -20.96 10.23 -17.03
N PHE A 441 -21.32 8.95 -16.95
CA PHE A 441 -22.06 8.41 -15.79
C PHE A 441 -21.22 7.48 -14.89
N GLY A 442 -20.25 6.75 -15.44
CA GLY A 442 -19.41 5.80 -14.69
C GLY A 442 -18.46 6.44 -13.67
N LEU A 443 -17.82 7.57 -14.02
CA LEU A 443 -16.94 8.31 -13.12
C LEU A 443 -17.74 8.98 -11.98
N LEU A 444 -18.84 9.65 -12.34
CA LEU A 444 -19.72 10.27 -11.37
C LEU A 444 -20.30 9.21 -10.43
N THR A 445 -20.76 8.07 -10.94
CA THR A 445 -21.33 7.05 -10.05
C THR A 445 -20.32 6.42 -9.08
N TYR A 446 -19.03 6.44 -9.38
CA TYR A 446 -18.02 5.74 -8.58
C TYR A 446 -17.21 6.65 -7.65
N VAL A 447 -16.78 7.83 -8.14
CA VAL A 447 -16.10 8.87 -7.33
C VAL A 447 -17.04 9.40 -6.24
N PHE A 448 -18.34 9.42 -6.54
CA PHE A 448 -19.37 10.03 -5.70
C PHE A 448 -20.30 9.03 -5.01
N GLY A 449 -20.03 7.74 -5.12
CA GLY A 449 -20.76 6.71 -4.37
C GLY A 449 -22.21 6.47 -4.84
N LEU A 450 -22.53 6.66 -6.13
CA LEU A 450 -23.82 6.23 -6.70
C LEU A 450 -23.81 4.75 -7.16
N HIS A 451 -22.65 4.07 -7.24
CA HIS A 451 -22.57 2.60 -7.45
C HIS A 451 -23.30 1.85 -6.31
N ILE A 452 -23.37 2.47 -5.15
CA ILE A 452 -24.15 2.09 -3.97
C ILE A 452 -25.66 1.97 -4.31
N LEU A 453 -26.19 2.75 -5.24
CA LEU A 453 -27.58 2.59 -5.69
C LEU A 453 -27.80 1.25 -6.42
N SER A 454 -26.76 0.69 -7.05
CA SER A 454 -26.81 -0.63 -7.71
C SER A 454 -26.56 -1.83 -6.78
N ILE A 455 -25.97 -1.59 -5.60
CA ILE A 455 -25.73 -2.61 -4.54
C ILE A 455 -26.76 -2.43 -3.38
N SER A 456 -27.90 -1.79 -3.66
CA SER A 456 -28.94 -1.44 -2.68
C SER A 456 -29.39 -2.59 -1.76
N SER A 457 -29.28 -3.84 -2.21
CA SER A 457 -29.61 -5.02 -1.42
C SER A 457 -28.58 -5.39 -0.34
N ASP A 458 -27.31 -4.99 -0.43
CA ASP A 458 -26.24 -5.38 0.51
C ASP A 458 -25.83 -4.24 1.48
N LEU A 459 -26.38 -3.04 1.30
CA LEU A 459 -25.95 -1.86 2.04
C LEU A 459 -26.49 -1.81 3.46
N SER A 460 -25.60 -1.48 4.40
CA SER A 460 -25.95 -1.28 5.80
C SER A 460 -26.78 -0.01 6.03
N PHE A 461 -26.73 0.95 5.11
CA PHE A 461 -27.30 2.29 5.24
C PHE A 461 -28.00 2.74 3.94
N PRO A 462 -29.02 3.63 4.04
CA PRO A 462 -29.58 4.33 2.90
C PRO A 462 -28.54 5.07 2.04
N PRO A 463 -28.77 5.23 0.72
CA PRO A 463 -27.82 5.87 -0.20
C PRO A 463 -27.37 7.29 0.19
N PHE A 464 -28.25 8.10 0.77
CA PHE A 464 -27.90 9.46 1.20
C PHE A 464 -26.86 9.48 2.34
N ILE A 465 -26.91 8.48 3.25
CA ILE A 465 -25.91 8.33 4.32
C ILE A 465 -24.54 8.05 3.69
N TRP A 466 -24.50 7.26 2.63
CA TRP A 466 -23.25 6.99 1.92
C TRP A 466 -22.67 8.22 1.23
N MET A 467 -23.51 9.06 0.62
CA MET A 467 -23.06 10.33 0.06
C MET A 467 -22.46 11.23 1.17
N PHE A 468 -23.10 11.29 2.33
CA PHE A 468 -22.60 12.04 3.49
C PHE A 468 -21.29 11.46 4.04
N LEU A 469 -21.17 10.14 4.15
CA LEU A 469 -19.94 9.47 4.57
C LEU A 469 -18.77 9.71 3.60
N MET A 470 -19.07 10.06 2.35
CA MET A 470 -18.10 10.39 1.31
C MET A 470 -17.80 11.89 1.22
N LEU A 471 -18.35 12.74 2.11
CA LEU A 471 -18.27 14.20 2.05
C LEU A 471 -16.84 14.73 1.87
N PHE A 472 -15.86 14.07 2.49
CA PHE A 472 -14.44 14.40 2.30
C PHE A 472 -14.03 14.34 0.81
N ASN A 473 -14.36 13.25 0.11
CA ASN A 473 -14.04 13.10 -1.30
C ASN A 473 -14.82 14.12 -2.16
N TRP A 474 -16.09 14.38 -1.82
CA TRP A 474 -16.95 15.35 -2.50
C TRP A 474 -16.43 16.78 -2.45
N ILE A 475 -15.64 17.13 -1.43
CA ILE A 475 -15.09 18.48 -1.28
C ILE A 475 -13.67 18.54 -1.84
N ILE A 476 -12.82 17.56 -1.53
CA ILE A 476 -11.41 17.57 -1.97
C ILE A 476 -11.29 17.44 -3.50
N PHE A 477 -12.10 16.60 -4.15
CA PHE A 477 -12.01 16.42 -5.59
C PHE A 477 -12.30 17.71 -6.37
N PRO A 478 -13.45 18.40 -6.19
CA PRO A 478 -13.71 19.68 -6.86
C PRO A 478 -12.66 20.75 -6.54
N LEU A 479 -12.24 20.90 -5.28
CA LEU A 479 -11.21 21.87 -4.90
C LEU A 479 -9.89 21.59 -5.62
N SER A 480 -9.48 20.33 -5.70
CA SER A 480 -8.27 19.93 -6.43
C SER A 480 -8.37 20.20 -7.93
N LEU A 481 -9.56 20.00 -8.53
CA LEU A 481 -9.81 20.29 -9.94
C LEU A 481 -9.78 21.80 -10.20
N ILE A 482 -10.43 22.62 -9.37
CA ILE A 482 -10.40 24.08 -9.48
C ILE A 482 -8.95 24.57 -9.40
N MET A 483 -8.16 24.05 -8.46
CA MET A 483 -6.75 24.41 -8.37
C MET A 483 -5.94 23.97 -9.58
N ALA A 484 -6.14 22.74 -10.08
CA ALA A 484 -5.48 22.25 -11.28
C ALA A 484 -5.79 23.14 -12.50
N LEU A 485 -7.06 23.53 -12.68
CA LEU A 485 -7.49 24.44 -13.75
C LEU A 485 -6.90 25.85 -13.56
N THR A 486 -6.83 26.35 -12.32
CA THR A 486 -6.23 27.65 -12.00
C THR A 486 -4.75 27.67 -12.37
N ILE A 487 -4.00 26.61 -12.03
CA ILE A 487 -2.59 26.46 -12.41
C ILE A 487 -2.44 26.53 -13.93
N ILE A 488 -3.23 25.75 -14.69
CA ILE A 488 -3.19 25.78 -16.16
C ILE A 488 -3.54 27.17 -16.70
N TRP A 489 -4.59 27.79 -16.17
CA TRP A 489 -5.05 29.10 -16.62
C TRP A 489 -3.99 30.18 -16.40
N ASP A 490 -3.39 30.22 -15.21
CA ASP A 490 -2.33 31.18 -14.90
C ASP A 490 -1.10 30.95 -15.82
N PHE A 491 -0.82 29.70 -16.20
CA PHE A 491 0.26 29.34 -17.14
C PHE A 491 -0.05 29.85 -18.54
N ILE A 492 -1.27 29.66 -19.04
CA ILE A 492 -1.73 30.17 -20.33
C ILE A 492 -1.64 31.69 -20.39
N GLN A 493 -2.04 32.36 -19.31
CA GLN A 493 -2.03 33.82 -19.19
C GLN A 493 -0.62 34.41 -19.07
N LYS A 494 0.44 33.58 -19.05
CA LYS A 494 1.83 33.99 -18.79
C LYS A 494 1.95 34.92 -17.59
N LYS A 495 1.04 34.80 -16.62
CA LYS A 495 1.20 35.49 -15.34
C LYS A 495 2.52 34.98 -14.77
N ASN A 496 3.25 35.84 -14.06
CA ASN A 496 4.39 35.43 -13.23
C ASN A 496 3.88 34.48 -12.12
N LEU A 497 3.51 33.26 -12.50
CA LEU A 497 3.40 32.13 -11.62
C LEU A 497 4.79 32.00 -11.03
N SER A 498 4.86 32.28 -9.73
CA SER A 498 5.87 31.86 -8.75
C SER A 498 7.17 31.29 -9.31
N SER A 499 8.29 31.71 -8.75
CA SER A 499 9.70 31.33 -9.01
C SER A 499 10.06 29.89 -9.49
N ASN A 500 9.17 28.89 -9.47
CA ASN A 500 9.39 27.52 -9.95
C ASN A 500 8.19 26.87 -10.70
N PRO A 501 8.03 27.06 -12.02
CA PRO A 501 6.93 26.48 -12.81
C PRO A 501 6.98 24.94 -12.94
N LEU A 502 8.17 24.33 -12.80
CA LEU A 502 8.34 22.89 -12.98
C LEU A 502 7.63 22.06 -11.89
N HIS A 503 7.62 22.51 -10.64
CA HIS A 503 7.00 21.76 -9.53
C HIS A 503 5.49 21.65 -9.67
N PHE A 504 4.82 22.74 -10.10
CA PHE A 504 3.39 22.71 -10.39
C PHE A 504 3.05 21.81 -11.56
N LEU A 505 3.90 21.82 -12.59
CA LEU A 505 3.73 20.93 -13.72
C LEU A 505 3.89 19.45 -13.31
N PHE A 506 4.80 19.12 -12.39
CA PHE A 506 4.92 17.77 -11.83
C PHE A 506 3.67 17.35 -11.07
N LEU A 507 3.22 18.19 -10.14
CA LEU A 507 2.01 17.94 -9.35
C LEU A 507 0.80 17.70 -10.26
N PHE A 508 0.63 18.56 -11.26
CA PHE A 508 -0.42 18.43 -12.28
C PHE A 508 -0.29 17.15 -13.11
N SER A 509 0.92 16.82 -13.58
CA SER A 509 1.16 15.64 -14.43
C SER A 509 0.82 14.34 -13.70
N PHE A 510 1.17 14.23 -12.42
CA PHE A 510 0.80 13.07 -11.60
C PHE A 510 -0.69 13.03 -11.27
N TYR A 511 -1.31 14.18 -10.97
CA TYR A 511 -2.75 14.28 -10.77
C TYR A 511 -3.53 13.76 -11.98
N VAL A 512 -3.22 14.26 -13.19
CA VAL A 512 -3.86 13.83 -14.44
C VAL A 512 -3.54 12.38 -14.76
N SER A 513 -2.29 11.94 -14.53
CA SER A 513 -1.90 10.55 -14.76
C SER A 513 -2.72 9.55 -13.94
N PHE A 514 -2.84 9.78 -12.63
CA PHE A 514 -3.64 8.91 -11.77
C PHE A 514 -5.14 8.99 -12.07
N PHE A 515 -5.63 10.17 -12.46
CA PHE A 515 -6.99 10.34 -12.92
C PHE A 515 -7.28 9.52 -14.19
N LEU A 516 -6.37 9.55 -15.18
CA LEU A 516 -6.48 8.73 -16.39
C LEU A 516 -6.39 7.24 -16.07
N LEU A 517 -5.48 6.83 -15.18
CA LEU A 517 -5.39 5.43 -14.77
C LEU A 517 -6.69 4.97 -14.11
N LEU A 518 -7.29 5.79 -13.23
CA LEU A 518 -8.56 5.50 -12.60
C LEU A 518 -9.67 5.29 -13.66
N LEU A 519 -9.78 6.20 -14.64
CA LEU A 519 -10.73 6.08 -15.76
C LEU A 519 -10.54 4.78 -16.56
N ILE A 520 -9.29 4.43 -16.87
CA ILE A 520 -8.95 3.19 -17.58
C ILE A 520 -9.40 1.98 -16.75
N THR A 521 -9.14 1.96 -15.45
CA THR A 521 -9.51 0.82 -14.60
C THR A 521 -11.02 0.66 -14.44
N ILE A 522 -11.76 1.76 -14.29
CA ILE A 522 -13.23 1.74 -14.30
C ILE A 522 -13.73 1.16 -15.63
N PHE A 523 -13.12 1.57 -16.76
CA PHE A 523 -13.48 1.07 -18.08
C PHE A 523 -13.21 -0.43 -18.23
N LEU A 524 -12.02 -0.90 -17.83
CA LEU A 524 -11.63 -2.31 -17.95
C LEU A 524 -12.49 -3.25 -17.09
N ASP A 525 -12.79 -2.85 -15.85
CA ASP A 525 -13.51 -3.70 -14.90
C ASP A 525 -15.02 -3.67 -15.11
N LYS A 526 -15.63 -2.50 -15.37
CA LYS A 526 -17.09 -2.37 -15.44
C LYS A 526 -17.67 -2.51 -16.85
N ILE A 527 -16.90 -2.19 -17.90
CA ILE A 527 -17.44 -2.15 -19.28
C ILE A 527 -16.98 -3.36 -20.07
N ILE A 528 -15.68 -3.64 -20.06
CA ILE A 528 -15.17 -4.83 -20.75
C ILE A 528 -15.49 -6.10 -19.95
N GLY A 529 -15.75 -5.97 -18.64
CA GLY A 529 -16.09 -7.11 -17.78
C GLY A 529 -14.95 -8.11 -17.68
N THR A 530 -13.70 -7.65 -17.86
CA THR A 530 -12.53 -8.55 -17.92
C THR A 530 -12.33 -9.34 -16.63
N GLY A 531 -12.88 -8.86 -15.50
CA GLY A 531 -12.68 -9.45 -14.18
C GLY A 531 -11.20 -9.49 -13.76
N VAL A 532 -10.32 -8.84 -14.52
CA VAL A 532 -8.87 -8.91 -14.39
C VAL A 532 -8.41 -8.28 -13.08
N ALA A 533 -9.21 -7.37 -12.50
CA ALA A 533 -8.76 -6.55 -11.38
C ALA A 533 -9.72 -6.46 -10.17
N ASN A 534 -10.96 -6.97 -10.24
CA ASN A 534 -11.89 -7.14 -9.10
C ASN A 534 -11.82 -6.02 -8.04
N ASN A 535 -12.29 -4.81 -8.37
CA ASN A 535 -12.25 -3.59 -7.54
C ASN A 535 -10.88 -2.89 -7.52
N PHE A 536 -10.09 -2.98 -8.58
CA PHE A 536 -8.77 -2.35 -8.64
C PHE A 536 -8.84 -0.83 -8.69
N GLU A 537 -9.90 -0.29 -9.27
CA GLU A 537 -10.23 1.13 -9.29
C GLU A 537 -10.40 1.70 -7.87
N LEU A 538 -11.02 0.94 -6.94
CA LEU A 538 -11.16 1.34 -5.52
C LEU A 538 -9.81 1.41 -4.84
N ARG A 539 -8.88 0.53 -5.23
CA ARG A 539 -7.54 0.44 -4.67
C ARG A 539 -6.57 1.46 -5.30
N ILE A 540 -6.86 1.96 -6.52
CA ILE A 540 -6.09 3.02 -7.18
C ILE A 540 -6.50 4.41 -6.70
N PHE A 541 -7.77 4.61 -6.36
CA PHE A 541 -8.32 5.90 -5.95
C PHE A 541 -7.49 6.62 -4.85
N PRO A 542 -6.97 5.96 -3.80
CA PRO A 542 -6.13 6.64 -2.80
C PRO A 542 -4.83 7.24 -3.37
N TYR A 543 -4.23 6.66 -4.41
CA TYR A 543 -3.02 7.23 -5.03
C TYR A 543 -3.33 8.53 -5.78
N PHE A 544 -4.49 8.60 -6.44
CA PHE A 544 -4.99 9.86 -7.00
C PHE A 544 -5.16 10.92 -5.90
N MET A 545 -5.71 10.52 -4.75
CA MET A 545 -5.91 11.42 -3.62
C MET A 545 -4.61 12.00 -3.04
N PHE A 546 -3.45 11.36 -3.22
CA PHE A 546 -2.16 11.93 -2.81
C PHE A 546 -1.94 13.30 -3.45
N PHE A 547 -2.18 13.40 -4.75
CA PHE A 547 -1.98 14.63 -5.51
C PHE A 547 -3.20 15.56 -5.41
N ALA A 548 -4.41 15.00 -5.30
CA ALA A 548 -5.64 15.79 -5.14
C ALA A 548 -5.63 16.58 -3.82
N VAL A 549 -5.24 15.96 -2.71
CA VAL A 549 -5.16 16.62 -1.39
C VAL A 549 -4.11 17.74 -1.40
N ALA A 550 -2.97 17.54 -2.06
CA ALA A 550 -1.95 18.58 -2.21
C ALA A 550 -2.50 19.81 -2.95
N LEU A 551 -3.18 19.62 -4.09
CA LEU A 551 -3.82 20.70 -4.85
C LEU A 551 -4.96 21.37 -4.07
N ALA A 552 -5.82 20.59 -3.41
CA ALA A 552 -6.90 21.13 -2.58
C ALA A 552 -6.36 21.97 -1.42
N SER A 553 -5.27 21.55 -0.78
CA SER A 553 -4.64 22.29 0.32
C SER A 553 -4.15 23.68 -0.10
N MET A 554 -3.63 23.78 -1.33
CA MET A 554 -3.17 25.06 -1.87
C MET A 554 -4.31 26.07 -2.02
N ILE A 555 -5.45 25.64 -2.57
CA ILE A 555 -6.59 26.54 -2.79
C ILE A 555 -7.30 26.89 -1.48
N ILE A 556 -7.41 25.92 -0.56
CA ILE A 556 -7.97 26.15 0.78
C ILE A 556 -7.19 27.26 1.49
N LEU A 557 -5.85 27.16 1.55
CA LEU A 557 -5.03 28.18 2.21
C LEU A 557 -5.02 29.52 1.45
N LYS A 558 -5.04 29.49 0.11
CA LYS A 558 -5.19 30.71 -0.71
C LYS A 558 -6.49 31.45 -0.37
N TRP A 559 -7.61 30.74 -0.27
CA TRP A 559 -8.91 31.34 0.07
C TRP A 559 -8.98 31.80 1.52
N ILE A 560 -8.44 31.04 2.48
CA ILE A 560 -8.37 31.46 3.89
C ILE A 560 -7.60 32.79 4.01
N HIS A 561 -6.48 32.95 3.29
CA HIS A 561 -5.72 34.19 3.30
C HIS A 561 -6.40 35.36 2.57
N GLN A 562 -7.22 35.08 1.55
CA GLN A 562 -7.96 36.10 0.81
C GLN A 562 -9.21 36.60 1.54
N LEU A 563 -9.75 35.81 2.46
CA LEU A 563 -10.86 36.19 3.34
C LEU A 563 -10.36 37.16 4.42
N ASP A 564 -10.11 38.42 4.05
CA ASP A 564 -9.72 39.52 4.94
C ASP A 564 -10.92 40.00 5.77
N ILE A 565 -11.48 39.13 6.61
CA ILE A 565 -12.65 39.46 7.42
C ILE A 565 -12.40 39.13 8.89
N LYS A 566 -11.69 40.03 9.58
CA LYS A 566 -11.55 40.03 11.06
C LYS A 566 -12.87 39.79 11.80
N ARG A 567 -14.02 40.18 11.21
CA ARG A 567 -15.37 40.01 11.76
C ARG A 567 -15.90 38.57 11.76
N TRP A 568 -15.42 37.71 10.86
CA TRP A 568 -15.90 36.32 10.71
C TRP A 568 -14.79 35.28 10.91
N GLN A 569 -13.58 35.70 11.31
CA GLN A 569 -12.46 34.79 11.56
C GLN A 569 -12.81 33.71 12.58
N LEU A 570 -13.34 34.08 13.75
CA LEU A 570 -13.75 33.11 14.77
C LEU A 570 -14.83 32.15 14.26
N THR A 571 -15.86 32.67 13.59
CA THR A 571 -16.94 31.83 13.04
C THR A 571 -16.43 30.89 11.95
N GLY A 572 -15.54 31.36 11.08
CA GLY A 572 -14.90 30.56 10.03
C GLY A 572 -13.99 29.47 10.61
N GLU A 573 -13.20 29.79 11.63
CA GLU A 573 -12.38 28.83 12.37
C GLU A 573 -13.23 27.75 13.04
N ILE A 574 -14.31 28.14 13.72
CA ILE A 574 -15.25 27.20 14.34
C ILE A 574 -15.87 26.28 13.29
N LEU A 575 -16.38 26.83 12.18
CA LEU A 575 -16.96 26.03 11.09
C LEU A 575 -15.95 25.07 10.47
N PHE A 576 -14.69 25.51 10.32
CA PHE A 576 -13.61 24.66 9.80
C PHE A 576 -13.28 23.52 10.77
N ILE A 577 -13.22 23.79 12.07
CA ILE A 577 -13.05 22.76 13.11
C ILE A 577 -14.21 21.76 13.07
N ILE A 578 -15.45 22.24 13.01
CA ILE A 578 -16.65 21.39 12.89
C ILE A 578 -16.56 20.51 11.64
N LEU A 579 -16.16 21.08 10.50
CA LEU A 579 -15.99 20.34 9.26
C LEU A 579 -14.92 19.24 9.39
N ILE A 580 -13.79 19.53 10.03
CA ILE A 580 -12.74 18.54 10.32
C ILE A 580 -13.26 17.42 11.21
N ILE A 581 -14.03 17.74 12.25
CA ILE A 581 -14.64 16.74 13.14
C ILE A 581 -15.59 15.84 12.35
N ILE A 582 -16.47 16.44 11.52
CA ILE A 582 -17.40 15.70 10.66
C ILE A 582 -16.62 14.79 9.70
N TRP A 583 -15.58 15.29 9.04
CA TRP A 583 -14.75 14.47 8.14
C TRP A 583 -14.03 13.34 8.87
N SER A 584 -13.51 13.60 10.07
CA SER A 584 -12.84 12.58 10.88
C SER A 584 -13.81 11.45 11.23
N ILE A 585 -15.00 11.78 11.72
CA ILE A 585 -16.05 10.80 12.05
C ILE A 585 -16.50 10.06 10.79
N ASN A 586 -16.83 10.78 9.72
CA ASN A 586 -17.31 10.18 8.47
C ASN A 586 -16.27 9.24 7.88
N SER A 587 -14.98 9.60 7.92
CA SER A 587 -13.93 8.75 7.37
C SER A 587 -13.70 7.49 8.20
N LEU A 588 -13.76 7.58 9.53
CA LEU A 588 -13.71 6.42 10.42
C LEU A 588 -14.91 5.50 10.19
N VAL A 589 -16.13 6.04 10.14
CA VAL A 589 -17.36 5.26 9.91
C VAL A 589 -17.34 4.62 8.53
N LYS A 590 -16.99 5.40 7.49
CA LYS A 590 -16.90 4.88 6.12
C LYS A 590 -15.86 3.77 6.03
N SER A 591 -14.65 4.00 6.53
CA SER A 591 -13.59 2.98 6.47
C SER A 591 -13.96 1.68 7.20
N THR A 592 -14.74 1.73 8.27
CA THR A 592 -15.14 0.53 9.03
C THR A 592 -16.42 -0.13 8.52
N CYS A 593 -17.25 0.60 7.78
CA CYS A 593 -18.56 0.11 7.33
C CYS A 593 -18.68 -0.13 5.81
N ASP A 594 -17.66 0.18 5.00
CA ASP A 594 -17.71 0.09 3.52
C ASP A 594 -17.85 -1.35 3.00
N PRO A 595 -19.01 -1.73 2.42
CA PRO A 595 -19.21 -3.06 1.85
C PRO A 595 -18.64 -3.20 0.43
N SER A 596 -18.22 -2.10 -0.23
CA SER A 596 -17.74 -2.08 -1.61
C SER A 596 -16.23 -2.32 -1.72
N VAL A 597 -15.45 -1.86 -0.74
CA VAL A 597 -13.98 -1.92 -0.77
C VAL A 597 -13.45 -3.20 -0.13
N SER A 598 -14.15 -3.72 0.88
CA SER A 598 -13.96 -5.09 1.36
C SER A 598 -14.94 -5.98 0.62
N ASN A 599 -14.45 -6.98 -0.11
CA ASN A 599 -15.29 -8.10 -0.49
C ASN A 599 -15.79 -8.79 0.79
N ARG A 600 -16.88 -8.28 1.36
CA ARG A 600 -17.62 -8.79 2.52
C ARG A 600 -17.16 -8.23 3.87
N TRP A 601 -18.10 -8.26 4.81
CA TRP A 601 -18.01 -7.80 6.19
C TRP A 601 -16.76 -8.33 6.90
N ILE A 602 -16.06 -7.44 7.63
CA ILE A 602 -14.69 -7.68 8.15
C ILE A 602 -14.61 -8.24 9.57
N PHE A 603 -15.71 -8.58 10.24
CA PHE A 603 -15.70 -9.02 11.64
C PHE A 603 -16.39 -10.36 11.87
N TYR A 604 -16.14 -10.96 13.03
CA TYR A 604 -16.79 -12.18 13.50
C TYR A 604 -17.02 -12.15 15.00
N SER A 605 -17.95 -12.95 15.50
CA SER A 605 -18.27 -12.97 16.94
C SER A 605 -17.33 -13.89 17.72
N LYS A 606 -17.33 -13.73 19.04
CA LYS A 606 -16.55 -14.60 19.94
C LYS A 606 -17.06 -16.05 19.88
N GLU A 607 -18.36 -16.22 19.79
CA GLU A 607 -19.06 -17.52 19.72
C GLU A 607 -18.70 -18.23 18.42
N GLU A 608 -18.63 -17.50 17.30
CA GLU A 608 -18.15 -18.04 16.02
C GLU A 608 -16.68 -18.47 16.11
N LYS A 609 -15.84 -17.71 16.81
CA LYS A 609 -14.44 -18.09 17.05
C LYS A 609 -14.33 -19.39 17.83
N ILE A 610 -15.10 -19.53 18.90
CA ILE A 610 -15.12 -20.75 19.73
C ILE A 610 -15.61 -21.94 18.88
N ALA A 611 -16.68 -21.75 18.11
CA ALA A 611 -17.18 -22.78 17.19
C ALA A 611 -16.12 -23.15 16.13
N MET A 612 -15.38 -22.19 15.57
CA MET A 612 -14.28 -22.45 14.64
C MET A 612 -13.16 -23.28 15.26
N ASN A 613 -12.76 -22.99 16.49
CA ASN A 613 -11.75 -23.78 17.19
C ASN A 613 -12.22 -25.21 17.48
N TRP A 614 -13.49 -25.37 17.84
CA TRP A 614 -14.10 -26.69 18.01
C TRP A 614 -14.14 -27.46 16.68
N MET A 615 -14.58 -26.83 15.60
CA MET A 615 -14.60 -27.43 14.26
C MET A 615 -13.20 -27.88 13.85
N GLU A 616 -12.18 -27.03 14.04
CA GLU A 616 -10.79 -27.33 13.71
C GLU A 616 -10.26 -28.57 14.47
N SER A 617 -10.69 -28.74 15.73
CA SER A 617 -10.23 -29.84 16.59
C SER A 617 -10.96 -31.15 16.33
N ASN A 618 -12.24 -31.10 15.94
CA ASN A 618 -13.13 -32.27 15.89
C ASN A 618 -13.44 -32.76 14.48
N LEU A 619 -13.35 -31.90 13.46
CA LEU A 619 -13.74 -32.23 12.10
C LEU A 619 -12.52 -32.40 11.19
N LYS A 620 -12.53 -33.47 10.40
CA LYS A 620 -11.46 -33.77 9.43
C LYS A 620 -12.05 -34.02 8.05
N LYS A 621 -11.36 -33.52 7.02
CA LYS A 621 -11.68 -33.68 5.59
C LYS A 621 -13.16 -33.49 5.27
N THR A 622 -13.73 -32.35 5.66
CA THR A 622 -15.17 -32.06 5.49
C THR A 622 -15.44 -30.74 4.77
N THR A 623 -16.67 -30.59 4.28
CA THR A 623 -17.21 -29.35 3.72
C THR A 623 -18.18 -28.69 4.71
N ILE A 624 -18.05 -27.37 4.89
CA ILE A 624 -18.89 -26.58 5.78
C ILE A 624 -19.48 -25.40 5.02
N TRP A 625 -20.77 -25.16 5.20
CA TRP A 625 -21.39 -23.89 4.84
C TRP A 625 -21.54 -23.05 6.11
N ALA A 626 -21.12 -21.79 6.03
CA ALA A 626 -21.03 -20.90 7.20
C ALA A 626 -21.56 -19.50 6.84
N GLY A 627 -22.74 -19.48 6.24
CA GLY A 627 -23.35 -18.27 5.71
C GLY A 627 -22.88 -17.89 4.31
N PRO A 628 -23.64 -17.02 3.63
CA PRO A 628 -23.21 -16.43 2.37
C PRO A 628 -22.00 -15.53 2.61
N LEU A 629 -21.35 -15.09 1.52
CA LEU A 629 -20.38 -14.00 1.61
C LEU A 629 -19.10 -14.35 2.41
N GLY A 630 -18.82 -15.62 2.75
CA GLY A 630 -17.50 -16.14 3.14
C GLY A 630 -16.75 -15.43 4.28
N ARG A 631 -17.47 -14.71 5.14
CA ARG A 631 -16.93 -14.01 6.31
C ARG A 631 -16.31 -14.97 7.32
N VAL A 632 -17.06 -16.00 7.70
CA VAL A 632 -16.55 -17.04 8.61
C VAL A 632 -15.41 -17.81 7.97
N ARG A 633 -15.43 -18.03 6.65
CA ARG A 633 -14.30 -18.62 5.92
C ARG A 633 -13.03 -17.77 6.04
N ALA A 634 -13.13 -16.45 5.94
CA ALA A 634 -11.99 -15.55 6.13
C ALA A 634 -11.49 -15.58 7.58
N ALA A 635 -12.41 -15.53 8.55
CA ALA A 635 -12.09 -15.62 9.97
C ALA A 635 -11.45 -16.96 10.35
N PHE A 636 -11.92 -18.07 9.77
CA PHE A 636 -11.36 -19.40 9.97
C PHE A 636 -9.92 -19.45 9.46
N ARG A 637 -9.67 -18.98 8.23
CA ARG A 637 -8.31 -18.93 7.65
C ARG A 637 -7.34 -18.04 8.45
N TYR A 638 -7.86 -16.98 9.06
CA TYR A 638 -7.06 -16.09 9.91
C TYR A 638 -6.71 -16.72 11.27
N ASN A 639 -7.64 -17.44 11.89
CA ASN A 639 -7.45 -18.00 13.23
C ASN A 639 -6.84 -19.41 13.24
N SER A 640 -7.02 -20.20 12.19
CA SER A 640 -6.58 -21.60 12.14
C SER A 640 -5.06 -21.76 12.18
N ASN A 641 -4.63 -22.87 12.76
CA ASN A 641 -3.24 -23.30 12.75
C ASN A 641 -2.82 -23.82 11.37
N PHE A 642 -1.52 -23.76 11.07
CA PHE A 642 -1.03 -24.14 9.76
C PHE A 642 -1.35 -25.60 9.39
N ASP A 643 -1.26 -26.52 10.34
CA ASP A 643 -1.41 -27.96 10.11
C ASP A 643 -2.87 -28.41 9.90
N SER A 644 -3.84 -27.61 10.33
CA SER A 644 -5.26 -27.90 10.13
C SER A 644 -5.79 -27.40 8.78
N LEU A 645 -4.98 -26.61 8.05
CA LEU A 645 -5.35 -25.97 6.79
C LEU A 645 -5.50 -26.99 5.66
N GLY A 646 -6.71 -27.52 5.52
CA GLY A 646 -7.07 -28.51 4.50
C GLY A 646 -8.10 -29.51 5.01
N ASN A 647 -8.24 -29.63 6.33
CA ASN A 647 -9.25 -30.47 6.96
C ASN A 647 -10.66 -29.93 6.76
N ILE A 648 -10.81 -28.61 6.68
CA ILE A 648 -12.10 -27.93 6.51
C ILE A 648 -12.07 -27.12 5.22
N SER A 649 -13.02 -27.42 4.35
CA SER A 649 -13.30 -26.65 3.13
C SER A 649 -14.66 -25.98 3.25
N PHE A 650 -14.79 -24.78 2.68
CA PHE A 650 -16.06 -24.04 2.73
C PHE A 650 -16.73 -24.08 1.35
N SER A 651 -17.98 -24.52 1.31
CA SER A 651 -18.76 -24.73 0.07
C SER A 651 -20.11 -24.00 0.11
N ASN A 652 -20.86 -24.09 -1.00
CA ASN A 652 -22.27 -23.72 -1.03
C ASN A 652 -23.09 -24.70 -0.17
N ALA A 653 -24.30 -24.29 0.21
CA ALA A 653 -25.15 -25.07 1.12
C ALA A 653 -25.41 -26.48 0.58
N SER A 654 -25.73 -26.61 -0.71
CA SER A 654 -25.99 -27.90 -1.37
C SER A 654 -24.87 -28.92 -1.25
N ASN A 655 -23.61 -28.46 -1.19
CA ASN A 655 -22.42 -29.32 -1.20
C ASN A 655 -21.77 -29.44 0.18
N ALA A 656 -22.34 -28.78 1.20
CA ALA A 656 -21.81 -28.78 2.54
C ALA A 656 -22.32 -29.98 3.34
N LYS A 657 -21.40 -30.66 4.03
CA LYS A 657 -21.73 -31.73 4.98
C LYS A 657 -22.19 -31.18 6.33
N TYR A 658 -21.72 -29.99 6.70
CA TYR A 658 -22.14 -29.31 7.93
C TYR A 658 -22.58 -27.86 7.67
N TYR A 659 -23.54 -27.40 8.46
CA TYR A 659 -24.05 -26.03 8.48
C TYR A 659 -23.66 -25.34 9.79
N LEU A 660 -22.82 -24.31 9.72
CA LEU A 660 -22.55 -23.43 10.85
C LEU A 660 -23.52 -22.25 10.81
N ILE A 661 -24.37 -22.16 11.82
CA ILE A 661 -25.36 -21.10 11.96
C ILE A 661 -25.12 -20.37 13.27
N SER A 662 -24.80 -19.09 13.16
CA SER A 662 -24.62 -18.18 14.30
C SER A 662 -25.74 -17.17 14.40
N ASP A 663 -25.84 -16.49 15.55
CA ASP A 663 -26.75 -15.36 15.73
C ASP A 663 -26.46 -14.22 14.75
N VAL A 664 -25.19 -14.02 14.40
CA VAL A 664 -24.79 -13.07 13.37
C VAL A 664 -25.36 -13.52 12.01
N ALA A 665 -25.30 -14.80 11.68
CA ALA A 665 -25.90 -15.33 10.45
C ALA A 665 -27.42 -15.18 10.45
N ARG A 666 -28.10 -15.48 11.56
CA ARG A 666 -29.57 -15.31 11.72
C ARG A 666 -30.01 -13.85 11.58
N LYS A 667 -29.37 -12.93 12.29
CA LYS A 667 -29.64 -11.48 12.20
C LYS A 667 -29.46 -10.97 10.77
N ARG A 668 -28.46 -11.48 10.06
CA ARG A 668 -28.21 -11.13 8.65
C ARG A 668 -29.27 -11.70 7.71
N ALA A 669 -29.64 -12.97 7.87
CA ALA A 669 -30.70 -13.59 7.08
C ALA A 669 -32.00 -12.78 7.21
N ASN A 670 -32.35 -12.35 8.43
CA ASN A 670 -33.52 -11.51 8.66
C ASN A 670 -33.38 -10.10 8.03
N LYS A 671 -32.21 -9.45 8.19
CA LYS A 671 -31.95 -8.11 7.62
C LYS A 671 -32.02 -8.11 6.09
N TYR A 672 -31.41 -9.10 5.46
CA TYR A 672 -31.22 -9.17 4.00
C TYR A 672 -32.23 -10.08 3.30
N LYS A 673 -33.20 -10.62 4.04
CA LYS A 673 -34.30 -11.45 3.52
C LYS A 673 -33.83 -12.63 2.65
N TYR A 674 -32.68 -13.24 2.99
CA TYR A 674 -32.26 -14.50 2.39
C TYR A 674 -32.56 -15.67 3.33
N SER A 675 -32.85 -16.84 2.76
CA SER A 675 -33.16 -18.06 3.53
C SER A 675 -31.90 -18.72 4.08
N LEU A 676 -32.00 -19.22 5.32
CA LEU A 676 -31.00 -20.13 5.87
C LEU A 676 -31.30 -21.57 5.41
N PRO A 677 -30.28 -22.45 5.35
CA PRO A 677 -30.49 -23.87 5.12
C PRO A 677 -31.48 -24.45 6.13
N PHE A 678 -32.30 -25.39 5.68
CA PHE A 678 -33.20 -26.10 6.57
C PHE A 678 -32.38 -26.94 7.57
N ILE A 679 -32.71 -26.80 8.86
CA ILE A 679 -32.04 -27.48 9.97
C ILE A 679 -33.06 -28.24 10.81
N LYS A 680 -32.66 -29.42 11.30
CA LYS A 680 -33.41 -30.19 12.30
C LYS A 680 -32.59 -30.22 13.59
N ASN A 681 -33.23 -30.01 14.73
CA ASN A 681 -32.54 -30.07 16.04
C ASN A 681 -31.86 -31.41 16.28
N SER A 682 -32.42 -32.51 15.75
CA SER A 682 -31.81 -33.85 15.82
C SER A 682 -30.48 -34.00 15.06
N ASN A 683 -30.13 -33.04 14.20
CA ASN A 683 -28.88 -33.03 13.46
C ASN A 683 -27.82 -32.09 14.07
N GLN A 684 -28.11 -31.48 15.22
CA GLN A 684 -27.18 -30.59 15.90
C GLN A 684 -26.06 -31.39 16.57
N ILE A 685 -24.81 -31.00 16.32
CA ILE A 685 -23.62 -31.68 16.87
C ILE A 685 -22.75 -30.76 17.74
N TYR A 686 -23.06 -29.46 17.76
CA TYR A 686 -22.38 -28.46 18.58
C TYR A 686 -23.32 -27.28 18.84
N ASP A 687 -23.25 -26.71 20.04
CA ASP A 687 -23.86 -25.44 20.41
C ASP A 687 -22.98 -24.70 21.43
N ASN A 688 -23.00 -23.39 21.38
CA ASN A 688 -22.47 -22.52 22.44
C ASN A 688 -23.36 -21.29 22.67
N ASP A 689 -24.67 -21.46 22.47
CA ASP A 689 -25.75 -20.48 22.61
C ASP A 689 -25.73 -19.33 21.59
N GLY A 690 -24.61 -19.06 20.91
CA GLY A 690 -24.50 -18.05 19.86
C GLY A 690 -24.06 -18.58 18.48
N ALA A 691 -23.56 -19.81 18.41
CA ALA A 691 -23.21 -20.50 17.18
C ALA A 691 -23.40 -22.02 17.32
N ALA A 692 -24.18 -22.60 16.41
CA ALA A 692 -24.48 -24.02 16.37
C ALA A 692 -24.03 -24.65 15.06
N LEU A 693 -23.64 -25.92 15.12
CA LEU A 693 -23.27 -26.72 13.96
C LEU A 693 -24.25 -27.87 13.76
N TYR A 694 -24.77 -27.99 12.54
CA TYR A 694 -25.72 -29.04 12.16
C TYR A 694 -25.12 -29.92 11.07
N GLN A 695 -25.34 -31.22 11.15
CA GLN A 695 -25.00 -32.16 10.09
C GLN A 695 -26.09 -32.15 9.01
N HIS A 696 -25.68 -31.94 7.76
CA HIS A 696 -26.55 -32.14 6.60
C HIS A 696 -26.71 -33.64 6.38
N LYS A 697 -27.96 -34.13 6.43
CA LYS A 697 -28.33 -35.52 6.15
C LYS A 697 -29.11 -35.57 4.85
#